data_AF-A6GFH2-F1
#
_entry.id   AF-A6GFH2-F1
#
_cell.length_a   1.000
_cell.length_b   1.000
_cell.length_c   1.000
_cell.angle_alpha   90.00
_cell.angle_beta   90.00
_cell.angle_gamma   90.00
#
_symmetry.space_group_name_H-M   'P 1'
#
loop_
_entity.id
_entity.type
_entity.pdbx_description
1 polymer ?
#
loop_
_entity_poly.entity_id
_entity_poly.type
_entity_poly.pdbx_seq_one_letter_code
_entity_poly.pdbx_strand_id
1 'polypeptide(L)'
;MTSRPQHPSRLAPWAVTVALLGLAPGSLGCAPIVRPAPFEGARTQVTDTSLLGPFDGQIVDSTTGEPIQDAVVVGVWSYDRGDGFIGPHGSESVSVQTDSAGRYRIRRAPTRVRGTTVRLVSFHLVVYKRGYASYRSESLMLGGARRDFTGRHNRIVMDKWRERDSHADHLLFLAPPREVRRVAGWEERDANLDLYRALGGSTGESAGLQPEGGGQEGGEAPSSLEDLWLEATEVMLPEDVAMRTGFDGEFVVEDLGDFPRSHFYHGVLYRAEGLEQEYDFSFRVWHEPPGGLDPVVQIFKDNLPVEPSAEVTPETWVYEEPGTQFRGVGFVDRETETGVLVSCGPAQCIDVETAIILAKYISGRLDKLERLPAVAEASEREPADAESGEPGESGEPDRGGDRPRRKQRRARDRLGLGTGSGRERNRRGAHAMTHRLRRRRRPLAVSLALTLGVSGAALGLAPANTAQAWDPSTTHQGLLEAAITRSTMHLRWMDASELERGLFTSLRLDPQRLDEDELRLVRLAIARGHADVGAAPLGGPGACPRADAPADTQLFCVDRDLWQLSALGWLRLGMVAEVSPPARHTHHFLDRQQPESASWSDQELSATVLRARSARSNGEPRAGVATRTNFDGSSPSAMAWLEDDADLLAPPRTFEHLRAASLAPTLAEREHHLALALMGVGALLHVVQDLSVPAHARGDATAFFAPLSPAPGDRGLPLQEFARVEYGRSALPTASTLLSGAPTAAEAGEDSSSAAGGFPSGVPISATLAGHLLGPTGVASLARGHFLSETSLPAPAYLDDNLSASEAAQALLGDDHGLDPVEVDGAILSPWPAQRGYLLSPTGRALAAFDLDLEGRVRPYLDETCYRDQSALLLPAAVEVTRSILDLLWPAFPEARVSADGVALTLPPTWRGATVHVLVETGGGERRELASLPLTDTPEGAEPSEQRLPFAQPELVEGERVVLVLTAERDGPPVVLEQVVSGDALTTPAPDPEPEPAPEPEPAPEPTPGEDGDASADAAAEQPEDAAVPDDAAAPDDAAAPDDAASPDDADTSTEAEAAPESDSDTPD
;
A
#
# COMPACT_ATOMS: atom_id res chain seq x y z
N MET A 1 -87.09 6.70 28.95
CA MET A 1 -87.36 6.75 30.40
C MET A 1 -86.00 6.89 31.08
N THR A 2 -85.70 8.05 31.68
CA THR A 2 -85.64 8.28 33.16
C THR A 2 -84.63 7.36 33.87
N SER A 3 -83.65 7.84 34.66
CA SER A 3 -83.53 9.14 35.36
C SER A 3 -82.08 9.56 35.74
N ARG A 4 -81.89 10.86 35.98
CA ARG A 4 -80.78 11.53 36.73
C ARG A 4 -81.21 11.74 38.20
N PRO A 5 -80.40 12.33 39.12
CA PRO A 5 -78.93 12.28 39.34
C PRO A 5 -78.56 12.11 40.85
N GLN A 6 -77.26 12.14 41.24
CA GLN A 6 -76.76 12.95 42.39
C GLN A 6 -75.21 13.00 42.51
N HIS A 7 -74.71 14.00 43.23
CA HIS A 7 -73.30 14.29 43.63
C HIS A 7 -73.22 14.24 45.19
N PRO A 8 -72.13 14.59 45.94
CA PRO A 8 -70.78 15.08 45.56
C PRO A 8 -69.56 14.49 46.35
N SER A 9 -68.36 14.92 45.92
CA SER A 9 -67.15 15.25 46.71
C SER A 9 -66.43 14.23 47.62
N ARG A 10 -65.09 14.19 47.46
CA ARG A 10 -64.14 14.80 48.42
C ARG A 10 -62.79 15.12 47.77
N LEU A 11 -62.14 16.18 48.25
CA LEU A 11 -60.79 16.59 47.88
C LEU A 11 -59.83 16.25 49.02
N ALA A 12 -58.63 15.73 48.71
CA ALA A 12 -57.46 15.73 49.59
C ALA A 12 -56.17 15.66 48.72
N PRO A 13 -55.11 16.43 49.03
CA PRO A 13 -53.93 16.51 48.16
C PRO A 13 -52.76 15.66 48.64
N TRP A 14 -52.11 14.95 47.71
CA TRP A 14 -50.72 14.50 47.85
C TRP A 14 -49.95 15.13 46.68
N ALA A 15 -49.15 16.16 46.93
CA ALA A 15 -47.81 16.12 47.54
C ALA A 15 -46.73 15.91 46.46
N VAL A 16 -46.10 17.03 46.08
CA VAL A 16 -45.09 17.15 45.04
C VAL A 16 -43.83 16.34 45.37
N THR A 17 -43.64 15.21 44.69
CA THR A 17 -42.33 14.53 44.56
C THR A 17 -42.16 13.86 43.19
N VAL A 18 -42.42 14.60 42.10
CA VAL A 18 -41.93 14.18 40.77
C VAL A 18 -40.42 14.41 40.76
N ALA A 19 -39.64 13.34 40.68
CA ALA A 19 -38.19 13.40 40.82
C ALA A 19 -37.52 14.17 39.66
N LEU A 20 -36.49 14.96 40.00
CA LEU A 20 -35.57 15.59 39.06
C LEU A 20 -34.64 14.55 38.42
N LEU A 21 -35.21 13.70 37.56
CA LEU A 21 -34.53 12.56 36.93
C LEU A 21 -34.66 12.56 35.39
N GLY A 22 -35.26 13.62 34.82
CA GLY A 22 -35.48 13.76 33.38
C GLY A 22 -35.03 15.13 32.84
N LEU A 23 -33.72 15.42 32.88
CA LEU A 23 -33.10 16.51 32.11
C LEU A 23 -31.56 16.38 32.05
N ALA A 24 -31.06 15.24 31.58
CA ALA A 24 -29.65 15.05 31.20
C ALA A 24 -29.38 14.64 29.71
N PRO A 25 -30.23 14.98 28.70
CA PRO A 25 -29.91 14.70 27.30
C PRO A 25 -28.83 15.69 26.81
N GLY A 26 -27.56 15.32 26.90
CA GLY A 26 -26.46 16.20 26.44
C GLY A 26 -25.03 15.67 26.53
N SER A 27 -24.77 14.53 27.18
CA SER A 27 -23.42 13.95 27.31
C SER A 27 -23.24 12.56 26.68
N LEU A 28 -24.28 12.04 26.01
CA LEU A 28 -24.15 11.04 24.96
C LEU A 28 -23.94 11.80 23.64
N GLY A 29 -22.72 12.14 23.21
CA GLY A 29 -21.41 11.71 23.67
C GLY A 29 -20.62 11.29 22.44
N CYS A 30 -19.79 12.18 21.90
CA CYS A 30 -19.27 12.11 20.54
C CYS A 30 -18.14 11.08 20.32
N ALA A 31 -18.31 9.86 20.84
CA ALA A 31 -17.48 8.72 20.48
C ALA A 31 -17.74 8.32 19.01
N PRO A 32 -16.73 7.77 18.31
CA PRO A 32 -16.94 7.13 17.01
C PRO A 32 -17.78 5.84 17.17
N ILE A 33 -18.44 5.44 16.08
CA ILE A 33 -19.00 4.09 15.94
C ILE A 33 -17.83 3.11 15.90
N VAL A 34 -17.78 2.12 16.78
CA VAL A 34 -16.73 1.10 16.76
C VAL A 34 -17.26 -0.09 15.98
N ARG A 35 -16.62 -0.44 14.85
CA ARG A 35 -16.93 -1.67 14.10
C ARG A 35 -16.67 -2.91 14.98
N PRO A 36 -17.34 -4.04 14.72
CA PRO A 36 -16.86 -5.35 15.20
C PRO A 36 -15.39 -5.52 14.82
N ALA A 37 -14.58 -6.11 15.71
CA ALA A 37 -13.19 -6.37 15.38
C ALA A 37 -13.10 -7.61 14.46
N PRO A 38 -12.35 -7.56 13.35
CA PRO A 38 -12.23 -8.68 12.40
C PRO A 38 -11.27 -9.77 12.89
N PHE A 39 -10.96 -9.81 14.18
CA PHE A 39 -9.99 -10.75 14.74
C PHE A 39 -10.63 -12.15 14.85
N GLU A 40 -10.47 -12.97 13.81
CA GLU A 40 -10.61 -14.43 13.89
C GLU A 40 -9.47 -15.01 14.75
N GLY A 41 -9.49 -14.68 16.04
CA GLY A 41 -8.46 -15.10 16.98
C GLY A 41 -8.36 -16.62 17.08
N ALA A 42 -7.16 -17.12 17.43
CA ALA A 42 -6.86 -18.53 17.53
C ALA A 42 -7.98 -19.28 18.28
N ARG A 43 -8.62 -20.26 17.63
CA ARG A 43 -9.94 -20.84 17.96
C ARG A 43 -10.11 -21.41 19.39
N THR A 44 -9.05 -21.48 20.18
CA THR A 44 -8.99 -21.98 21.55
C THR A 44 -8.82 -20.87 22.61
N GLN A 45 -8.61 -19.61 22.23
CA GLN A 45 -8.44 -18.48 23.16
C GLN A 45 -9.57 -17.46 23.03
N VAL A 46 -10.30 -17.23 24.13
CA VAL A 46 -11.40 -16.26 24.17
C VAL A 46 -10.84 -14.84 24.29
N THR A 47 -10.66 -14.17 23.16
CA THR A 47 -10.36 -12.73 23.11
C THR A 47 -11.59 -11.93 22.68
N ASP A 48 -12.41 -11.52 23.65
CA ASP A 48 -13.42 -10.44 23.52
C ASP A 48 -12.73 -9.07 23.34
N THR A 49 -11.93 -8.94 22.28
CA THR A 49 -11.04 -7.80 22.06
C THR A 49 -11.60 -6.85 21.01
N SER A 50 -12.31 -5.83 21.50
CA SER A 50 -12.67 -4.64 20.73
C SER A 50 -11.43 -3.99 20.09
N LEU A 51 -11.62 -3.40 18.91
CA LEU A 51 -10.64 -2.52 18.24
C LEU A 51 -10.01 -1.48 19.18
N LEU A 52 -10.71 -1.05 20.23
CA LEU A 52 -10.20 -0.10 21.23
C LEU A 52 -9.05 -0.63 22.11
N GLY A 53 -8.78 -1.93 22.16
CA GLY A 53 -7.74 -2.54 22.98
C GLY A 53 -8.03 -2.55 24.50
N PRO A 54 -6.99 -2.57 25.38
CA PRO A 54 -5.55 -2.45 25.08
C PRO A 54 -5.01 -3.69 24.37
N PHE A 55 -3.77 -3.61 23.86
CA PHE A 55 -3.07 -4.71 23.21
C PHE A 55 -1.74 -4.96 23.91
N ASP A 56 -1.45 -6.21 24.27
CA ASP A 56 -0.18 -6.60 24.90
C ASP A 56 0.24 -8.01 24.49
N GLY A 57 1.54 -8.28 24.55
CA GLY A 57 2.12 -9.54 24.09
C GLY A 57 3.63 -9.63 24.31
N GLN A 58 4.21 -10.69 23.76
CA GLN A 58 5.66 -10.98 23.69
C GLN A 58 6.02 -11.30 22.23
N ILE A 59 7.22 -10.90 21.83
CA ILE A 59 7.80 -11.13 20.49
C ILE A 59 9.03 -12.02 20.65
N VAL A 60 9.13 -13.06 19.82
CA VAL A 60 10.18 -14.07 19.89
C VAL A 60 10.70 -14.48 18.52
N ASP A 61 11.94 -14.98 18.51
CA ASP A 61 12.56 -15.68 17.39
C ASP A 61 11.83 -17.01 17.10
N SER A 62 11.68 -17.38 15.82
CA SER A 62 10.99 -18.61 15.41
C SER A 62 11.79 -19.89 15.61
N THR A 63 13.12 -19.80 15.67
CA THR A 63 14.06 -20.91 15.78
C THR A 63 14.47 -21.14 17.24
N THR A 64 14.92 -20.10 17.94
CA THR A 64 15.38 -20.22 19.34
C THR A 64 14.25 -20.05 20.35
N GLY A 65 13.14 -19.41 19.96
CA GLY A 65 12.03 -19.09 20.87
C GLY A 65 12.33 -17.98 21.89
N GLU A 66 13.53 -17.39 21.82
CA GLU A 66 14.02 -16.34 22.71
C GLU A 66 13.36 -14.97 22.44
N PRO A 67 13.36 -14.04 23.41
CA PRO A 67 12.66 -12.78 23.26
C PRO A 67 13.42 -11.74 22.42
N ILE A 68 12.75 -11.13 21.44
CA ILE A 68 13.35 -10.10 20.58
C ILE A 68 13.23 -8.73 21.25
N GLN A 69 14.35 -8.19 21.74
CA GLN A 69 14.45 -6.83 22.30
C GLN A 69 14.49 -5.74 21.20
N ASP A 70 14.02 -4.54 21.52
CA ASP A 70 14.07 -3.32 20.68
C ASP A 70 13.36 -3.42 19.32
N ALA A 71 12.48 -4.41 19.14
CA ALA A 71 11.56 -4.45 18.00
C ALA A 71 10.57 -3.27 18.09
N VAL A 72 10.40 -2.55 16.99
CA VAL A 72 9.47 -1.42 16.89
C VAL A 72 8.07 -1.95 16.65
N VAL A 73 7.17 -1.70 17.60
CA VAL A 73 5.79 -2.18 17.59
C VAL A 73 4.84 -1.00 17.50
N VAL A 74 4.10 -0.89 16.39
CA VAL A 74 3.18 0.21 16.11
C VAL A 74 1.75 -0.30 16.04
N GLY A 75 0.90 0.24 16.92
CA GLY A 75 -0.55 0.05 16.86
C GLY A 75 -1.18 1.24 16.15
N VAL A 76 -1.89 0.99 15.05
CA VAL A 76 -2.60 1.97 14.24
C VAL A 76 -4.09 1.75 14.39
N TRP A 77 -4.84 2.79 14.76
CA TRP A 77 -6.31 2.82 14.75
C TRP A 77 -6.77 3.68 13.59
N SER A 78 -7.43 3.07 12.61
CA SER A 78 -7.80 3.74 11.38
C SER A 78 -9.30 4.07 11.35
N TYR A 79 -9.62 5.31 10.96
CA TYR A 79 -10.93 5.89 11.11
C TYR A 79 -11.54 6.29 9.76
N ASP A 80 -12.85 6.08 9.61
CA ASP A 80 -13.62 6.48 8.42
C ASP A 80 -14.78 7.39 8.77
N ARG A 81 -15.51 7.88 7.76
CA ARG A 81 -16.57 8.89 7.94
C ARG A 81 -17.97 8.63 7.29
N GLY A 82 -18.48 7.40 7.07
CA GLY A 82 -19.94 7.13 6.84
C GLY A 82 -20.33 5.87 6.06
N ASP A 83 -21.42 5.75 5.29
CA ASP A 83 -22.72 6.48 5.06
C ASP A 83 -23.05 7.30 3.76
N GLY A 84 -22.26 7.30 2.67
CA GLY A 84 -22.55 8.07 1.43
C GLY A 84 -21.46 8.09 0.32
N PHE A 85 -20.55 9.08 0.31
CA PHE A 85 -19.34 9.19 -0.58
C PHE A 85 -17.99 9.29 0.23
N ILE A 86 -17.14 8.24 0.49
CA ILE A 86 -16.27 8.02 1.73
C ILE A 86 -15.25 9.11 2.01
N GLY A 87 -14.87 9.20 3.28
CA GLY A 87 -13.54 9.69 3.62
C GLY A 87 -12.89 8.68 4.55
N PRO A 88 -11.72 8.08 4.20
CA PRO A 88 -10.74 7.80 5.22
C PRO A 88 -10.53 9.12 5.98
N HIS A 89 -10.49 9.02 7.30
CA HIS A 89 -10.62 10.15 8.23
C HIS A 89 -9.46 10.23 9.21
N GLY A 90 -8.29 9.83 8.72
CA GLY A 90 -7.04 9.78 9.45
C GLY A 90 -6.93 8.52 10.29
N SER A 91 -5.86 8.49 11.07
CA SER A 91 -5.55 7.41 11.99
C SER A 91 -4.93 7.96 13.28
N GLU A 92 -4.89 7.12 14.31
CA GLU A 92 -4.08 7.36 15.50
C GLU A 92 -3.04 6.26 15.60
N SER A 93 -1.75 6.62 15.69
CA SER A 93 -0.67 5.68 15.96
C SER A 93 -0.24 5.72 17.44
N VAL A 94 0.26 4.58 17.93
CA VAL A 94 1.06 4.46 19.15
C VAL A 94 2.20 3.48 18.87
N SER A 95 3.43 3.99 18.83
CA SER A 95 4.66 3.18 18.79
C SER A 95 5.15 2.87 20.20
N VAL A 96 5.69 1.67 20.39
CA VAL A 96 6.49 1.24 21.55
C VAL A 96 7.65 0.36 21.05
N GLN A 97 8.68 0.16 21.86
CA GLN A 97 9.70 -0.89 21.64
C GLN A 97 9.47 -2.05 22.60
N THR A 98 9.96 -3.24 22.26
CA THR A 98 9.97 -4.40 23.17
C THR A 98 11.04 -4.27 24.24
N ASP A 99 10.71 -4.68 25.48
CA ASP A 99 11.70 -4.81 26.56
C ASP A 99 12.63 -6.03 26.36
N SER A 100 13.61 -6.21 27.26
CA SER A 100 14.56 -7.34 27.23
C SER A 100 13.91 -8.72 27.44
N ALA A 101 12.64 -8.76 27.85
CA ALA A 101 11.83 -9.97 27.85
C ALA A 101 10.95 -10.10 26.59
N GLY A 102 11.22 -9.29 25.55
CA GLY A 102 10.50 -9.25 24.28
C GLY A 102 9.09 -8.68 24.37
N ARG A 103 8.72 -8.02 25.47
CA ARG A 103 7.31 -7.68 25.76
C ARG A 103 6.95 -6.28 25.27
N TYR A 104 5.73 -6.16 24.75
CA TYR A 104 5.15 -4.88 24.35
C TYR A 104 3.80 -4.63 25.03
N ARG A 105 3.45 -3.35 25.21
CA ARG A 105 2.16 -2.95 25.78
C ARG A 105 1.63 -1.66 25.17
N ILE A 106 0.73 -1.82 24.21
CA ILE A 106 -0.03 -0.73 23.61
C ILE A 106 -1.29 -0.45 24.45
N ARG A 107 -1.50 0.83 24.78
CA ARG A 107 -2.64 1.27 25.58
C ARG A 107 -3.93 1.27 24.75
N ARG A 108 -5.08 1.56 25.37
CA ARG A 108 -6.32 1.75 24.60
C ARG A 108 -6.18 2.90 23.59
N ALA A 109 -6.96 2.79 22.51
CA ALA A 109 -7.09 3.82 21.47
C ALA A 109 -7.17 5.24 22.08
N PRO A 110 -6.40 6.23 21.59
CA PRO A 110 -6.42 7.58 22.16
C PRO A 110 -7.80 8.26 22.04
N THR A 111 -8.59 7.96 21.01
CA THR A 111 -9.96 8.50 20.77
C THR A 111 -10.01 10.03 20.74
N ARG A 112 -9.00 10.66 20.13
CA ARG A 112 -8.98 12.09 19.82
C ARG A 112 -9.89 12.38 18.61
N VAL A 113 -9.91 11.46 17.63
CA VAL A 113 -10.83 11.49 16.48
C VAL A 113 -12.26 11.21 16.96
N ARG A 114 -13.21 12.09 16.62
CA ARG A 114 -14.56 12.12 17.21
C ARG A 114 -15.62 12.68 16.25
N GLY A 115 -16.80 12.08 16.29
CA GLY A 115 -17.99 12.60 15.62
C GLY A 115 -19.08 11.55 15.54
N THR A 116 -20.34 11.97 15.45
CA THR A 116 -21.52 11.09 15.23
C THR A 116 -21.56 10.44 13.84
N THR A 117 -20.49 10.63 13.08
CA THR A 117 -20.34 10.37 11.65
C THR A 117 -19.09 9.54 11.37
N VAL A 118 -18.30 9.26 12.41
CA VAL A 118 -16.96 8.68 12.33
C VAL A 118 -17.04 7.23 12.80
N ARG A 119 -16.37 6.33 12.09
CA ARG A 119 -16.10 4.97 12.57
C ARG A 119 -14.65 4.81 12.98
N LEU A 120 -14.41 3.98 13.99
CA LEU A 120 -13.18 3.21 14.10
C LEU A 120 -13.43 1.91 13.32
N VAL A 121 -12.76 1.73 12.19
CA VAL A 121 -13.03 0.61 11.25
C VAL A 121 -12.07 -0.56 11.42
N SER A 122 -10.80 -0.28 11.74
CA SER A 122 -9.79 -1.30 11.95
C SER A 122 -8.81 -0.94 13.05
N PHE A 123 -8.01 -1.93 13.46
CA PHE A 123 -6.80 -1.76 14.22
C PHE A 123 -5.74 -2.68 13.63
N HIS A 124 -4.56 -2.14 13.39
CA HIS A 124 -3.42 -2.85 12.81
C HIS A 124 -2.22 -2.77 13.75
N LEU A 125 -1.62 -3.92 14.06
CA LEU A 125 -0.36 -4.05 14.77
C LEU A 125 0.74 -4.40 13.77
N VAL A 126 1.67 -3.48 13.55
CA VAL A 126 2.87 -3.68 12.72
C VAL A 126 4.07 -3.86 13.65
N VAL A 127 4.88 -4.89 13.42
CA VAL A 127 6.16 -5.10 14.11
C VAL A 127 7.29 -5.10 13.09
N TYR A 128 8.37 -4.40 13.41
CA TYR A 128 9.59 -4.35 12.63
C TYR A 128 10.83 -4.52 13.51
N LYS A 129 11.78 -5.34 13.06
CA LYS A 129 13.15 -5.46 13.61
C LYS A 129 14.08 -5.79 12.43
N ARG A 130 15.17 -5.03 12.26
CA ARG A 130 16.21 -5.34 11.26
C ARG A 130 16.74 -6.76 11.49
N GLY A 131 16.87 -7.54 10.41
CA GLY A 131 17.29 -8.95 10.47
C GLY A 131 16.15 -9.94 10.75
N TYR A 132 14.89 -9.53 10.72
CA TYR A 132 13.72 -10.41 10.89
C TYR A 132 12.62 -10.10 9.86
N ALA A 133 11.89 -11.12 9.44
CA ALA A 133 10.65 -10.97 8.69
C ALA A 133 9.58 -10.27 9.55
N SER A 134 9.01 -9.19 9.02
CA SER A 134 8.05 -8.34 9.75
C SER A 134 6.71 -9.03 10.02
N TYR A 135 5.97 -8.52 11.01
CA TYR A 135 4.63 -9.01 11.37
C TYR A 135 3.56 -7.92 11.19
N ARG A 136 2.41 -8.30 10.62
CA ARG A 136 1.18 -7.49 10.60
C ARG A 136 0.03 -8.33 11.15
N SER A 137 -0.84 -7.75 11.99
CA SER A 137 -1.93 -8.44 12.69
C SER A 137 -2.99 -9.10 11.80
N GLU A 138 -3.17 -8.58 10.59
CA GLU A 138 -4.26 -8.92 9.67
C GLU A 138 -3.82 -9.85 8.53
N SER A 139 -2.51 -9.99 8.28
CA SER A 139 -1.98 -10.67 7.09
C SER A 139 -0.69 -11.43 7.34
N LEU A 140 -0.41 -12.39 6.47
CA LEU A 140 0.89 -13.08 6.38
C LEU A 140 1.72 -12.43 5.26
N MET A 141 3.06 -12.48 5.36
CA MET A 141 3.95 -11.95 4.32
C MET A 141 3.81 -12.74 3.00
N LEU A 142 3.51 -14.04 3.09
CA LEU A 142 3.17 -14.91 1.95
C LEU A 142 1.71 -14.78 1.45
N GLY A 143 1.01 -13.71 1.85
CA GLY A 143 -0.38 -13.43 1.47
C GLY A 143 -1.45 -14.09 2.36
N GLY A 144 -2.70 -13.69 2.16
CA GLY A 144 -3.84 -14.19 2.92
C GLY A 144 -4.02 -13.53 4.30
N ALA A 145 -5.15 -13.84 4.94
CA ALA A 145 -5.56 -13.27 6.23
C ALA A 145 -4.96 -14.03 7.43
N ARG A 146 -4.54 -13.29 8.47
CA ARG A 146 -3.92 -13.83 9.68
C ARG A 146 -4.95 -14.27 10.72
N ARG A 147 -4.73 -15.46 11.32
CA ARG A 147 -5.63 -16.12 12.28
C ARG A 147 -4.99 -16.47 13.64
N ASP A 148 -3.72 -16.13 13.84
CA ASP A 148 -2.99 -16.33 15.10
C ASP A 148 -3.00 -15.09 16.00
N PHE A 149 -3.38 -13.92 15.48
CA PHE A 149 -3.43 -12.68 16.24
C PHE A 149 -4.47 -12.76 17.36
N THR A 150 -4.01 -12.51 18.59
CA THR A 150 -4.85 -12.40 19.78
C THR A 150 -4.68 -11.01 20.38
N GLY A 151 -5.77 -10.35 20.75
CA GLY A 151 -5.69 -8.96 21.20
C GLY A 151 -5.04 -8.76 22.59
N ARG A 152 -4.76 -9.82 23.36
CA ARG A 152 -4.16 -9.78 24.70
C ARG A 152 -3.26 -10.99 24.90
N HIS A 153 -2.10 -10.79 25.55
CA HIS A 153 -1.08 -11.83 25.75
C HIS A 153 -0.60 -12.51 24.45
N ASN A 154 -0.60 -11.77 23.34
CA ASN A 154 -0.21 -12.26 22.02
C ASN A 154 1.22 -12.79 22.02
N ARG A 155 1.49 -13.94 21.41
CA ARG A 155 2.85 -14.42 21.15
C ARG A 155 3.14 -14.23 19.67
N ILE A 156 3.87 -13.16 19.34
CA ILE A 156 4.35 -12.89 17.99
C ILE A 156 5.62 -13.71 17.80
N VAL A 157 5.63 -14.52 16.75
CA VAL A 157 6.80 -15.26 16.30
C VAL A 157 7.31 -14.57 15.04
N MET A 158 8.60 -14.27 14.97
CA MET A 158 9.26 -13.66 13.81
C MET A 158 10.40 -14.56 13.35
N ASP A 159 10.41 -14.88 12.07
CA ASP A 159 11.54 -15.57 11.44
C ASP A 159 12.73 -14.62 11.26
N LYS A 160 13.95 -15.13 11.44
CA LYS A 160 15.15 -14.42 10.99
C LYS A 160 15.10 -14.23 9.48
N TRP A 161 15.55 -13.06 9.04
CA TRP A 161 15.71 -12.71 7.63
C TRP A 161 16.76 -13.62 6.97
N ARG A 162 16.55 -13.94 5.69
CA ARG A 162 17.43 -14.82 4.90
C ARG A 162 17.79 -14.11 3.60
N GLU A 163 18.96 -14.40 3.05
CA GLU A 163 19.47 -13.80 1.79
C GLU A 163 18.54 -13.98 0.58
N ARG A 164 17.68 -15.00 0.63
CA ARG A 164 16.67 -15.32 -0.40
C ARG A 164 15.31 -14.65 -0.19
N ASP A 165 15.11 -13.95 0.93
CA ASP A 165 13.84 -13.32 1.25
C ASP A 165 13.84 -11.90 0.67
N SER A 166 12.76 -11.51 -0.01
CA SER A 166 12.71 -10.33 -0.89
C SER A 166 12.43 -9.04 -0.12
N HIS A 167 13.37 -8.07 -0.19
CA HIS A 167 13.20 -6.75 0.41
C HIS A 167 12.02 -5.99 -0.20
N ALA A 168 11.73 -6.23 -1.48
CA ALA A 168 10.57 -5.68 -2.18
C ALA A 168 9.26 -6.15 -1.53
N ASP A 169 9.10 -7.45 -1.33
CA ASP A 169 7.89 -8.03 -0.74
C ASP A 169 7.74 -7.63 0.73
N HIS A 170 8.85 -7.44 1.45
CA HIS A 170 8.86 -6.96 2.82
C HIS A 170 8.41 -5.50 2.95
N LEU A 171 8.94 -4.58 2.14
CA LEU A 171 8.48 -3.17 2.12
C LEU A 171 7.06 -3.02 1.56
N LEU A 172 6.67 -3.85 0.59
CA LEU A 172 5.27 -3.94 0.13
C LEU A 172 4.36 -4.36 1.28
N PHE A 173 4.58 -5.54 1.88
CA PHE A 173 3.84 -6.07 3.01
C PHE A 173 3.74 -5.04 4.15
N LEU A 174 4.88 -4.50 4.59
CA LEU A 174 4.98 -3.50 5.65
C LEU A 174 4.11 -2.27 5.39
N ALA A 175 4.09 -1.76 4.15
CA ALA A 175 3.50 -0.46 3.76
C ALA A 175 3.69 0.59 4.87
N PRO A 176 4.94 0.87 5.26
CA PRO A 176 5.25 1.12 6.66
C PRO A 176 4.64 2.43 7.17
N PRO A 177 3.97 2.42 8.35
CA PRO A 177 3.58 3.65 9.03
C PRO A 177 4.82 4.49 9.37
N ARG A 178 4.63 5.80 9.61
CA ARG A 178 5.72 6.79 9.74
C ARG A 178 6.82 6.36 10.71
N GLU A 179 6.44 5.71 11.82
CA GLU A 179 7.34 5.21 12.85
C GLU A 179 8.18 4.00 12.42
N VAL A 180 7.66 3.15 11.52
CA VAL A 180 8.40 2.02 10.94
C VAL A 180 9.26 2.47 9.76
N ARG A 181 8.78 3.35 8.87
CA ARG A 181 9.58 3.73 7.68
C ARG A 181 10.96 4.27 8.05
N ARG A 182 11.03 5.08 9.12
CA ARG A 182 12.29 5.61 9.64
C ARG A 182 13.34 4.51 9.94
N VAL A 183 12.91 3.32 10.37
CA VAL A 183 13.82 2.21 10.71
C VAL A 183 13.93 1.13 9.62
N ALA A 184 13.01 1.10 8.66
CA ALA A 184 13.05 0.22 7.49
C ALA A 184 13.69 0.89 6.24
N GLY A 185 13.91 2.20 6.24
CA GLY A 185 14.36 2.96 5.06
C GLY A 185 15.74 2.58 4.48
N TRP A 186 16.53 1.75 5.18
CA TRP A 186 17.75 1.16 4.62
C TRP A 186 17.43 0.10 3.54
N GLU A 187 16.25 -0.52 3.59
CA GLU A 187 15.79 -1.53 2.62
C GLU A 187 15.38 -0.91 1.28
N GLU A 188 15.23 0.42 1.16
CA GLU A 188 14.69 1.06 -0.05
C GLU A 188 15.54 0.82 -1.31
N ARG A 189 16.87 0.64 -1.16
CA ARG A 189 17.76 0.30 -2.29
C ARG A 189 17.62 -1.17 -2.69
N ASP A 190 17.71 -2.07 -1.74
CA ASP A 190 17.73 -3.52 -1.99
C ASP A 190 16.36 -3.97 -2.50
N ALA A 191 15.27 -3.40 -1.98
CA ALA A 191 13.91 -3.60 -2.47
C ALA A 191 13.71 -3.16 -3.94
N ASN A 192 14.38 -2.09 -4.38
CA ASN A 192 14.36 -1.71 -5.80
C ASN A 192 15.10 -2.74 -6.66
N LEU A 193 16.25 -3.25 -6.21
CA LEU A 193 17.05 -4.25 -6.94
C LEU A 193 16.35 -5.62 -6.98
N ASP A 194 15.73 -6.05 -5.89
CA ASP A 194 14.97 -7.31 -5.83
C ASP A 194 13.75 -7.29 -6.75
N LEU A 195 12.97 -6.21 -6.74
CA LEU A 195 11.82 -6.09 -7.66
C LEU A 195 12.28 -5.97 -9.13
N TYR A 196 13.43 -5.33 -9.38
CA TYR A 196 14.01 -5.26 -10.72
C TYR A 196 14.39 -6.66 -11.24
N ARG A 197 15.12 -7.45 -10.44
CA ARG A 197 15.45 -8.86 -10.73
C ARG A 197 14.18 -9.71 -10.91
N ALA A 198 13.20 -9.59 -10.01
CA ALA A 198 11.97 -10.38 -10.02
C ALA A 198 11.09 -10.13 -11.25
N LEU A 199 11.15 -8.93 -11.83
CA LEU A 199 10.46 -8.58 -13.08
C LEU A 199 11.26 -8.96 -14.34
N GLY A 200 12.49 -9.48 -14.20
CA GLY A 200 13.34 -9.93 -15.32
C GLY A 200 14.40 -8.91 -15.78
N GLY A 201 14.66 -7.85 -15.01
CA GLY A 201 15.74 -6.90 -15.27
C GLY A 201 17.12 -7.53 -15.07
N SER A 202 18.11 -7.12 -15.88
CA SER A 202 19.46 -7.71 -15.89
C SER A 202 20.53 -6.67 -15.59
N THR A 203 21.40 -6.94 -14.60
CA THR A 203 22.46 -6.01 -14.15
C THR A 203 23.69 -5.96 -15.08
N GLY A 204 23.55 -6.39 -16.34
CA GLY A 204 24.63 -6.44 -17.34
C GLY A 204 25.66 -7.57 -17.15
N GLU A 205 26.10 -7.83 -15.92
CA GLU A 205 27.20 -8.75 -15.59
C GLU A 205 26.95 -10.19 -16.08
N SER A 206 25.72 -10.69 -15.97
CA SER A 206 25.37 -12.08 -16.31
C SER A 206 25.42 -12.40 -17.81
N ALA A 207 25.63 -11.42 -18.70
CA ALA A 207 25.60 -11.61 -20.14
C ALA A 207 26.93 -12.14 -20.74
N GLY A 208 28.04 -12.05 -20.00
CA GLY A 208 29.38 -12.29 -20.56
C GLY A 208 29.94 -13.70 -20.42
N LEU A 209 29.55 -14.46 -19.38
CA LEU A 209 30.25 -15.68 -18.96
C LEU A 209 29.29 -16.80 -18.51
N GLN A 210 28.85 -17.63 -19.46
CA GLN A 210 28.54 -19.02 -19.15
C GLN A 210 29.80 -19.87 -19.40
N PRO A 211 30.46 -20.40 -18.35
CA PRO A 211 31.59 -21.29 -18.55
C PRO A 211 31.10 -22.67 -19.00
N GLU A 212 31.26 -23.00 -20.29
CA GLU A 212 31.11 -24.39 -20.74
C GLU A 212 32.10 -25.30 -19.97
N GLY A 213 31.59 -26.46 -19.52
CA GLY A 213 32.20 -27.21 -18.42
C GLY A 213 33.64 -27.68 -18.64
N GLY A 214 34.57 -27.09 -17.90
CA GLY A 214 35.98 -27.50 -17.82
C GLY A 214 36.44 -27.58 -16.37
N GLY A 215 36.09 -28.66 -15.66
CA GLY A 215 36.35 -28.79 -14.23
C GLY A 215 37.83 -28.79 -13.85
N GLN A 216 38.24 -27.83 -13.03
CA GLN A 216 39.59 -27.76 -12.46
C GLN A 216 39.52 -27.22 -11.02
N GLU A 217 39.92 -28.04 -10.05
CA GLU A 217 40.07 -27.63 -8.65
C GLU A 217 41.26 -26.67 -8.49
N GLY A 218 41.00 -25.37 -8.65
CA GLY A 218 41.90 -24.29 -8.27
C GLY A 218 41.08 -23.22 -7.57
N GLY A 219 41.48 -22.82 -6.36
CA GLY A 219 40.76 -21.82 -5.58
C GLY A 219 40.66 -20.52 -6.35
N GLU A 220 39.46 -20.20 -6.81
CA GLU A 220 39.16 -18.97 -7.54
C GLU A 220 39.32 -17.79 -6.57
N ALA A 221 40.11 -16.79 -6.97
CA ALA A 221 40.28 -15.60 -6.15
C ALA A 221 38.98 -14.78 -6.19
N PRO A 222 38.55 -14.17 -5.06
CA PRO A 222 37.32 -13.38 -5.01
C PRO A 222 37.28 -12.35 -6.15
N SER A 223 36.17 -12.37 -6.90
CA SER A 223 35.96 -11.63 -8.14
C SER A 223 35.86 -10.12 -7.94
N SER A 224 35.34 -9.70 -6.79
CA SER A 224 35.08 -8.32 -6.41
C SER A 224 35.66 -8.00 -5.03
N LEU A 225 35.67 -6.71 -4.68
CA LEU A 225 35.89 -6.30 -3.28
C LEU A 225 34.70 -6.65 -2.37
N GLU A 226 33.51 -6.87 -2.92
CA GLU A 226 32.30 -7.18 -2.15
C GLU A 226 32.28 -8.63 -1.65
N ASP A 227 33.00 -9.52 -2.34
CA ASP A 227 33.29 -10.92 -1.96
C ASP A 227 34.26 -11.05 -0.76
N LEU A 228 34.58 -9.94 -0.06
CA LEU A 228 35.53 -9.87 1.04
C LEU A 228 34.88 -9.33 2.33
N TRP A 229 35.37 -9.80 3.48
CA TRP A 229 35.05 -9.26 4.80
C TRP A 229 36.31 -8.64 5.43
N LEU A 230 36.16 -7.43 5.98
CA LEU A 230 37.18 -6.80 6.81
C LEU A 230 37.36 -7.62 8.09
N GLU A 231 38.56 -8.07 8.38
CA GLU A 231 38.95 -8.70 9.64
C GLU A 231 39.64 -7.67 10.54
N ALA A 232 39.20 -7.61 11.79
CA ALA A 232 39.63 -6.65 12.80
C ALA A 232 39.98 -7.30 14.15
N THR A 233 39.67 -8.59 14.34
CA THR A 233 39.97 -9.33 15.58
C THR A 233 41.47 -9.34 15.88
N GLU A 234 42.31 -9.47 14.85
CA GLU A 234 43.79 -9.39 14.97
C GLU A 234 44.33 -7.98 15.27
N VAL A 235 43.47 -6.94 15.35
CA VAL A 235 43.88 -5.62 15.83
C VAL A 235 43.92 -5.57 17.36
N MET A 236 43.15 -6.42 18.05
CA MET A 236 43.10 -6.48 19.52
C MET A 236 42.75 -7.88 20.03
N LEU A 237 43.67 -8.53 20.76
CA LEU A 237 43.41 -9.84 21.35
C LEU A 237 42.77 -9.71 22.75
N PRO A 238 42.04 -10.74 23.26
CA PRO A 238 41.47 -10.72 24.62
C PRO A 238 42.50 -10.43 25.72
N GLU A 239 43.72 -10.95 25.60
CA GLU A 239 44.80 -10.70 26.55
C GLU A 239 45.31 -9.26 26.45
N ASP A 240 45.19 -8.60 25.29
CA ASP A 240 45.50 -7.19 25.13
C ASP A 240 44.45 -6.29 25.84
N VAL A 241 43.17 -6.67 25.80
CA VAL A 241 42.11 -5.99 26.57
C VAL A 241 42.37 -6.16 28.07
N ALA A 242 42.54 -7.41 28.53
CA ALA A 242 42.78 -7.75 29.93
C ALA A 242 44.04 -7.05 30.50
N MET A 243 45.16 -7.09 29.77
CA MET A 243 46.43 -6.47 30.20
C MET A 243 46.37 -4.94 30.35
N ARG A 244 45.52 -4.25 29.57
CA ARG A 244 45.39 -2.77 29.62
C ARG A 244 44.38 -2.27 30.63
N THR A 245 43.35 -3.06 30.91
CA THR A 245 42.26 -2.74 31.84
C THR A 245 42.54 -3.24 33.26
N GLY A 246 43.34 -4.30 33.40
CA GLY A 246 43.53 -5.00 34.67
C GLY A 246 42.43 -6.02 34.98
N PHE A 247 41.56 -6.32 34.01
CA PHE A 247 40.56 -7.37 34.10
C PHE A 247 41.22 -8.76 34.17
N ASP A 248 40.75 -9.64 35.06
CA ASP A 248 41.31 -10.97 35.34
C ASP A 248 40.35 -12.14 35.04
N GLY A 249 39.21 -11.86 34.39
CA GLY A 249 38.29 -12.87 33.85
C GLY A 249 38.56 -13.21 32.38
N GLU A 250 37.66 -14.00 31.79
CA GLU A 250 37.72 -14.44 30.38
C GLU A 250 36.72 -13.66 29.51
N PHE A 251 37.03 -13.49 28.23
CA PHE A 251 36.17 -12.83 27.24
C PHE A 251 35.70 -13.82 26.17
N VAL A 252 34.41 -13.74 25.82
CA VAL A 252 33.91 -14.25 24.54
C VAL A 252 34.10 -13.14 23.50
N VAL A 253 34.68 -13.47 22.33
CA VAL A 253 34.83 -12.53 21.22
C VAL A 253 33.76 -12.81 20.18
N GLU A 254 33.02 -11.77 19.79
CA GLU A 254 31.82 -11.88 18.96
C GLU A 254 31.71 -10.67 18.01
N ASP A 255 31.07 -10.83 16.86
CA ASP A 255 30.70 -9.71 15.98
C ASP A 255 29.69 -8.78 16.71
N LEU A 256 29.94 -7.47 16.64
CA LEU A 256 29.09 -6.45 17.26
C LEU A 256 27.84 -6.24 16.42
N GLY A 257 26.71 -6.82 16.85
CA GLY A 257 25.44 -6.87 16.10
C GLY A 257 24.67 -5.55 15.89
N ASP A 258 25.33 -4.43 15.62
CA ASP A 258 24.70 -3.16 15.22
C ASP A 258 24.66 -2.94 13.70
N PHE A 259 25.71 -3.36 12.99
CA PHE A 259 25.76 -3.44 11.52
C PHE A 259 26.38 -4.78 11.10
N PRO A 260 25.92 -5.40 10.00
CA PRO A 260 26.57 -6.59 9.45
C PRO A 260 28.00 -6.24 8.99
N ARG A 261 28.90 -7.21 9.14
CA ARG A 261 30.28 -7.16 8.65
C ARG A 261 30.33 -7.04 7.12
N SER A 262 31.30 -6.29 6.59
CA SER A 262 31.46 -6.02 5.16
C SER A 262 32.93 -5.87 4.76
N HIS A 263 33.21 -5.64 3.48
CA HIS A 263 34.57 -5.38 2.98
C HIS A 263 35.25 -4.11 3.53
N PHE A 264 34.48 -3.22 4.17
CA PHE A 264 34.94 -1.96 4.74
C PHE A 264 34.53 -1.75 6.21
N TYR A 265 33.63 -2.57 6.78
CA TYR A 265 33.17 -2.44 8.16
C TYR A 265 33.30 -3.75 8.95
N HIS A 266 33.76 -3.64 10.19
CA HIS A 266 33.68 -4.70 11.18
C HIS A 266 33.61 -4.07 12.59
N GLY A 267 32.63 -4.50 13.39
CA GLY A 267 32.56 -4.20 14.82
C GLY A 267 32.84 -5.47 15.62
N VAL A 268 33.68 -5.39 16.64
CA VAL A 268 34.10 -6.53 17.48
C VAL A 268 33.72 -6.25 18.94
N LEU A 269 33.10 -7.24 19.59
CA LEU A 269 32.70 -7.25 20.99
C LEU A 269 33.56 -8.24 21.78
N TYR A 270 34.01 -7.82 22.96
CA TYR A 270 34.71 -8.62 23.96
C TYR A 270 33.79 -8.65 25.17
N ARG A 271 32.92 -9.67 25.20
CA ARG A 271 31.88 -9.84 26.20
C ARG A 271 32.44 -10.58 27.41
N ALA A 272 32.38 -9.97 28.58
CA ALA A 272 32.97 -10.54 29.79
C ALA A 272 32.14 -11.73 30.30
N GLU A 273 32.72 -12.94 30.37
CA GLU A 273 31.91 -14.13 30.64
C GLU A 273 31.34 -14.13 32.08
N GLY A 274 30.01 -14.28 32.18
CA GLY A 274 29.30 -14.35 33.45
C GLY A 274 29.14 -13.02 34.19
N LEU A 275 29.48 -11.89 33.57
CA LEU A 275 29.39 -10.55 34.16
C LEU A 275 28.33 -9.66 33.46
N GLU A 276 28.10 -8.48 34.02
CA GLU A 276 27.19 -7.47 33.45
C GLU A 276 27.92 -6.59 32.42
N GLN A 277 27.17 -5.94 31.51
CA GLN A 277 27.69 -5.14 30.38
C GLN A 277 28.67 -4.01 30.80
N GLU A 278 28.71 -3.63 32.08
CA GLU A 278 29.71 -2.70 32.59
C GLU A 278 31.16 -3.22 32.48
N TYR A 279 31.34 -4.52 32.29
CA TYR A 279 32.61 -5.21 32.06
C TYR A 279 32.95 -5.44 30.56
N ASP A 280 32.04 -5.10 29.65
CA ASP A 280 32.27 -5.32 28.22
C ASP A 280 33.16 -4.23 27.59
N PHE A 281 33.88 -4.63 26.55
CA PHE A 281 34.65 -3.74 25.68
C PHE A 281 34.31 -4.03 24.21
N SER A 282 34.20 -3.01 23.38
CA SER A 282 34.02 -3.18 21.94
C SER A 282 34.70 -2.08 21.14
N PHE A 283 34.98 -2.35 19.87
CA PHE A 283 35.37 -1.32 18.92
C PHE A 283 34.81 -1.60 17.53
N ARG A 284 34.69 -0.53 16.75
CA ARG A 284 34.23 -0.55 15.36
C ARG A 284 35.33 -0.01 14.47
N VAL A 285 35.50 -0.60 13.29
CA VAL A 285 36.44 -0.15 12.27
C VAL A 285 35.69 0.11 10.97
N TRP A 286 35.98 1.25 10.35
CA TRP A 286 35.65 1.57 8.96
C TRP A 286 36.97 1.77 8.21
N HIS A 287 37.32 0.88 7.29
CA HIS A 287 38.60 0.87 6.57
C HIS A 287 38.37 0.98 5.06
N GLU A 288 38.92 2.03 4.44
CA GLU A 288 38.64 2.43 3.04
C GLU A 288 37.12 2.47 2.72
N PRO A 289 36.27 3.11 3.55
CA PRO A 289 34.81 3.10 3.36
C PRO A 289 34.38 3.82 2.06
N PRO A 290 33.34 3.33 1.35
CA PRO A 290 32.84 3.98 0.14
C PRO A 290 32.32 5.39 0.44
N GLY A 291 32.80 6.37 -0.32
CA GLY A 291 32.59 7.80 -0.04
C GLY A 291 33.67 8.43 0.86
N GLY A 292 34.70 7.67 1.25
CA GLY A 292 35.81 8.12 2.08
C GLY A 292 35.44 8.29 3.56
N LEU A 293 36.32 8.92 4.32
CA LEU A 293 36.20 8.99 5.79
C LEU A 293 35.21 10.04 6.31
N ASP A 294 34.77 11.00 5.50
CA ASP A 294 33.95 12.13 5.99
C ASP A 294 32.55 11.73 6.52
N PRO A 295 31.84 10.70 5.99
CA PRO A 295 30.69 10.10 6.65
C PRO A 295 31.01 9.50 8.03
N VAL A 296 32.17 8.87 8.21
CA VAL A 296 32.60 8.29 9.50
C VAL A 296 32.93 9.38 10.51
N VAL A 297 33.59 10.45 10.06
CA VAL A 297 33.79 11.69 10.83
C VAL A 297 32.45 12.29 11.26
N GLN A 298 31.40 12.20 10.44
CA GLN A 298 30.06 12.68 10.80
C GLN A 298 29.41 11.77 11.86
N ILE A 299 29.48 10.44 11.71
CA ILE A 299 29.04 9.47 12.73
C ILE A 299 29.70 9.79 14.09
N PHE A 300 30.99 10.13 14.11
CA PHE A 300 31.69 10.47 15.35
C PHE A 300 31.20 11.78 15.97
N LYS A 301 30.94 12.83 15.18
CA LYS A 301 30.35 14.09 15.69
C LYS A 301 28.94 13.91 16.25
N ASP A 302 28.14 13.05 15.64
CA ASP A 302 26.75 12.83 16.02
C ASP A 302 26.62 11.95 17.28
N ASN A 303 27.53 11.00 17.49
CA ASN A 303 27.54 10.12 18.66
C ASN A 303 28.43 10.62 19.81
N LEU A 304 29.48 11.39 19.53
CA LEU A 304 30.43 11.93 20.51
C LEU A 304 30.40 13.47 20.46
N PRO A 305 29.47 14.13 21.18
CA PRO A 305 29.22 15.57 21.09
C PRO A 305 30.29 16.41 21.82
N VAL A 306 31.54 16.29 21.36
CA VAL A 306 32.75 16.92 21.89
C VAL A 306 33.61 17.49 20.76
N GLU A 307 34.44 18.48 21.07
CA GLU A 307 35.45 18.97 20.12
C GLU A 307 36.57 17.93 19.95
N PRO A 308 37.12 17.76 18.73
CA PRO A 308 38.23 16.84 18.49
C PRO A 308 39.51 17.30 19.20
N SER A 309 40.31 16.30 19.56
CA SER A 309 41.57 16.39 20.30
C SER A 309 42.68 15.65 19.55
N ALA A 310 43.93 15.89 19.95
CA ALA A 310 45.11 15.23 19.40
C ALA A 310 45.59 14.05 20.28
N GLU A 311 44.67 13.33 20.91
CA GLU A 311 45.02 12.25 21.86
C GLU A 311 45.52 10.98 21.15
N VAL A 312 44.78 10.45 20.16
CA VAL A 312 45.20 9.26 19.39
C VAL A 312 45.80 9.71 18.04
N THR A 313 44.97 10.37 17.23
CA THR A 313 45.32 11.06 15.99
C THR A 313 44.91 12.54 16.09
N PRO A 314 45.22 13.42 15.11
CA PRO A 314 44.74 14.81 15.11
C PRO A 314 43.20 14.98 15.11
N GLU A 315 42.45 13.92 14.79
CA GLU A 315 40.99 13.87 14.77
C GLU A 315 40.52 12.79 15.77
N THR A 316 40.66 13.05 17.08
CA THR A 316 40.21 12.15 18.17
C THR A 316 39.10 12.76 19.03
N TRP A 317 37.93 12.12 19.08
CA TRP A 317 36.81 12.45 19.96
C TRP A 317 36.84 11.58 21.22
N VAL A 318 36.80 12.20 22.41
CA VAL A 318 36.85 11.52 23.72
C VAL A 318 35.62 11.90 24.54
N TYR A 319 34.82 10.91 24.95
CA TYR A 319 33.52 11.11 25.58
C TYR A 319 33.30 10.14 26.76
N GLU A 320 32.64 10.62 27.82
CA GLU A 320 32.10 9.79 28.90
C GLU A 320 30.58 10.07 28.96
N GLU A 321 29.76 9.03 28.83
CA GLU A 321 28.31 9.18 28.72
C GLU A 321 27.68 9.64 30.05
N PRO A 322 26.94 10.77 30.07
CA PRO A 322 26.37 11.33 31.30
C PRO A 322 25.31 10.44 31.98
N GLY A 323 25.74 9.62 32.93
CA GLY A 323 24.89 8.87 33.86
C GLY A 323 25.05 7.35 33.79
N THR A 324 25.60 6.83 32.69
CA THR A 324 26.03 5.43 32.54
C THR A 324 27.54 5.28 32.75
N GLN A 325 28.30 6.36 32.52
CA GLN A 325 29.76 6.38 32.54
C GLN A 325 30.44 5.48 31.49
N PHE A 326 29.74 5.04 30.45
CA PHE A 326 30.39 4.37 29.31
C PHE A 326 31.37 5.33 28.63
N ARG A 327 32.56 4.84 28.30
CA ARG A 327 33.67 5.64 27.77
C ARG A 327 33.86 5.36 26.28
N GLY A 328 33.67 6.39 25.46
CA GLY A 328 33.82 6.35 24.01
C GLY A 328 35.07 7.07 23.55
N VAL A 329 35.85 6.45 22.67
CA VAL A 329 36.98 7.09 21.98
C VAL A 329 36.89 6.81 20.49
N GLY A 330 36.47 7.82 19.72
CA GLY A 330 36.48 7.80 18.26
C GLY A 330 37.74 8.46 17.73
N PHE A 331 38.40 7.88 16.73
CA PHE A 331 39.51 8.54 16.05
C PHE A 331 39.55 8.22 14.55
N VAL A 332 40.08 9.15 13.77
CA VAL A 332 40.30 8.97 12.33
C VAL A 332 41.78 9.05 12.01
N ASP A 333 42.29 8.04 11.32
CA ASP A 333 43.61 8.04 10.69
C ASP A 333 43.46 8.20 9.17
N ARG A 334 43.89 9.35 8.65
CA ARG A 334 43.88 9.65 7.21
C ARG A 334 45.12 9.14 6.46
N GLU A 335 46.11 8.54 7.13
CA GLU A 335 47.24 7.86 6.48
C GLU A 335 46.90 6.41 6.10
N THR A 336 46.00 5.76 6.87
CA THR A 336 45.50 4.39 6.64
C THR A 336 44.04 4.33 6.17
N GLU A 337 43.47 5.47 5.77
CA GLU A 337 42.05 5.66 5.41
C GLU A 337 41.05 4.94 6.36
N THR A 338 41.32 5.01 7.67
CA THR A 338 40.60 4.24 8.69
C THR A 338 39.95 5.13 9.76
N GLY A 339 38.68 4.89 10.05
CA GLY A 339 37.99 5.40 11.25
C GLY A 339 37.78 4.29 12.27
N VAL A 340 37.96 4.60 13.55
CA VAL A 340 37.74 3.65 14.66
C VAL A 340 36.86 4.28 15.73
N LEU A 341 35.90 3.52 16.28
CA LEU A 341 35.13 3.91 17.47
C LEU A 341 35.20 2.83 18.56
N VAL A 342 35.96 3.12 19.62
CA VAL A 342 36.02 2.33 20.86
C VAL A 342 34.83 2.66 21.75
N SER A 343 34.29 1.65 22.43
CA SER A 343 33.29 1.77 23.51
C SER A 343 33.67 0.83 24.65
N CYS A 344 33.75 1.34 25.88
CA CYS A 344 34.20 0.57 27.04
C CYS A 344 33.27 0.80 28.25
N GLY A 345 32.83 -0.29 28.89
CA GLY A 345 32.00 -0.26 30.08
C GLY A 345 32.71 0.36 31.30
N PRO A 346 31.96 0.91 32.27
CA PRO A 346 32.55 1.66 33.39
C PRO A 346 33.28 0.83 34.44
N ALA A 347 33.06 -0.49 34.50
CA ALA A 347 33.88 -1.40 35.30
C ALA A 347 35.13 -1.85 34.52
N GLN A 348 35.03 -1.94 33.19
CA GLN A 348 36.11 -2.36 32.30
C GLN A 348 37.17 -1.27 32.06
N CYS A 349 36.74 -0.02 31.89
CA CYS A 349 37.62 1.14 31.85
C CYS A 349 37.39 2.01 33.09
N ILE A 350 38.24 1.86 34.10
CA ILE A 350 38.13 2.57 35.39
C ILE A 350 38.25 4.10 35.22
N ASP A 351 38.96 4.57 34.20
CA ASP A 351 39.09 5.98 33.82
C ASP A 351 39.09 6.14 32.28
N VAL A 352 38.98 7.38 31.81
CA VAL A 352 38.93 7.67 30.36
C VAL A 352 40.30 7.48 29.70
N GLU A 353 41.38 7.66 30.48
CA GLU A 353 42.76 7.36 30.11
C GLU A 353 42.93 5.88 29.71
N THR A 354 42.27 4.93 30.39
CA THR A 354 42.25 3.50 30.01
C THR A 354 41.63 3.30 28.62
N ALA A 355 40.50 3.95 28.32
CA ALA A 355 39.88 3.88 26.99
C ALA A 355 40.77 4.50 25.90
N ILE A 356 41.46 5.61 26.22
CA ILE A 356 42.44 6.23 25.33
C ILE A 356 43.67 5.31 25.12
N ILE A 357 44.11 4.55 26.12
CA ILE A 357 45.20 3.57 26.00
C ILE A 357 44.82 2.42 25.05
N LEU A 358 43.58 1.93 25.13
CA LEU A 358 43.06 0.92 24.20
C LEU A 358 43.00 1.46 22.77
N ALA A 359 42.45 2.66 22.57
CA ALA A 359 42.40 3.33 21.26
C ALA A 359 43.81 3.61 20.67
N LYS A 360 44.78 4.04 21.49
CA LYS A 360 46.19 4.22 21.09
C LYS A 360 46.84 2.91 20.64
N TYR A 361 46.46 1.78 21.23
CA TYR A 361 46.98 0.48 20.83
C TYR A 361 46.33 -0.03 19.53
N ILE A 362 45.02 0.18 19.34
CA ILE A 362 44.32 -0.11 18.07
C ILE A 362 44.93 0.71 16.92
N SER A 363 45.13 2.02 17.13
CA SER A 363 45.83 2.90 16.16
C SER A 363 47.23 2.38 15.82
N GLY A 364 47.96 1.85 16.80
CA GLY A 364 49.27 1.22 16.60
C GLY A 364 49.25 -0.19 15.97
N ARG A 365 48.09 -0.72 15.57
CA ARG A 365 47.89 -2.04 14.95
C ARG A 365 46.94 -2.03 13.75
N LEU A 366 46.67 -0.88 13.12
CA LEU A 366 45.86 -0.83 11.89
C LEU A 366 46.49 -1.61 10.72
N ASP A 367 47.80 -1.88 10.78
CA ASP A 367 48.50 -2.82 9.90
C ASP A 367 48.13 -4.31 10.12
N LYS A 368 47.20 -4.62 11.02
CA LYS A 368 46.62 -5.95 11.27
C LYS A 368 45.18 -6.09 10.75
N LEU A 369 44.66 -5.06 10.07
CA LEU A 369 43.43 -5.19 9.29
C LEU A 369 43.73 -6.05 8.06
N GLU A 370 42.97 -7.12 7.89
CA GLU A 370 43.04 -8.01 6.72
C GLU A 370 41.70 -8.04 6.00
N ARG A 371 41.67 -8.41 4.73
CA ARG A 371 40.43 -8.73 4.00
C ARG A 371 40.43 -10.21 3.70
N LEU A 372 39.54 -10.94 4.37
CA LEU A 372 39.34 -12.37 4.16
C LEU A 372 38.25 -12.57 3.11
N PRO A 373 38.29 -13.65 2.29
CA PRO A 373 37.13 -14.05 1.49
C PRO A 373 35.91 -14.22 2.38
N ALA A 374 34.75 -13.73 1.94
CA ALA A 374 33.48 -13.94 2.62
C ALA A 374 33.21 -15.45 2.71
N VAL A 375 33.41 -16.03 3.89
CA VAL A 375 33.12 -17.45 4.13
C VAL A 375 31.61 -17.56 4.24
N ALA A 376 30.95 -17.97 3.15
CA ALA A 376 29.53 -18.30 3.17
C ALA A 376 29.24 -19.24 4.33
N GLU A 377 28.54 -18.75 5.35
CA GLU A 377 28.51 -19.39 6.66
C GLU A 377 27.92 -20.80 6.53
N ALA A 378 28.74 -21.80 6.80
CA ALA A 378 28.42 -23.20 6.57
C ALA A 378 27.51 -23.77 7.67
N SER A 379 26.35 -23.12 7.86
CA SER A 379 25.17 -23.52 8.66
C SER A 379 25.53 -24.48 9.79
N GLU A 380 26.01 -23.95 10.91
CA GLU A 380 26.61 -24.75 11.97
C GLU A 380 25.71 -25.95 12.34
N ARG A 381 26.33 -27.14 12.35
CA ARG A 381 25.61 -28.39 12.54
C ARG A 381 25.02 -28.46 13.94
N GLU A 382 23.77 -28.91 14.03
CA GLU A 382 23.09 -29.27 15.27
C GLU A 382 24.05 -30.00 16.25
N PRO A 383 24.28 -29.46 17.47
CA PRO A 383 24.97 -30.21 18.50
C PRO A 383 24.06 -31.37 18.95
N ALA A 384 24.44 -32.59 18.57
CA ALA A 384 23.65 -33.80 18.82
C ALA A 384 23.31 -33.99 20.30
N ASP A 385 22.11 -34.54 20.57
CA ASP A 385 21.45 -34.55 21.87
C ASP A 385 22.33 -34.98 23.05
N ALA A 386 22.48 -34.08 24.03
CA ALA A 386 22.94 -34.42 25.37
C ALA A 386 21.73 -34.71 26.27
N GLU A 387 21.65 -35.93 26.81
CA GLU A 387 20.50 -36.38 27.63
C GLU A 387 20.22 -35.45 28.82
N SER A 388 19.02 -34.89 28.89
CA SER A 388 18.59 -34.02 30.00
C SER A 388 18.12 -34.85 31.20
N GLY A 389 18.77 -34.64 32.35
CA GLY A 389 18.39 -35.25 33.62
C GLY A 389 17.16 -34.60 34.26
N GLU A 390 16.43 -35.36 35.08
CA GLU A 390 15.19 -34.91 35.73
C GLU A 390 15.39 -33.69 36.67
N PRO A 391 14.45 -32.73 36.70
CA PRO A 391 14.58 -31.52 37.52
C PRO A 391 14.33 -31.77 39.01
N GLY A 392 15.22 -31.25 39.86
CA GLY A 392 15.10 -31.28 41.32
C GLY A 392 14.08 -30.28 41.88
N GLU A 393 13.43 -30.64 42.98
CA GLU A 393 12.37 -29.88 43.64
C GLU A 393 12.89 -28.78 44.60
N SER A 394 12.03 -27.79 44.89
CA SER A 394 12.08 -26.78 45.99
C SER A 394 12.93 -25.52 45.78
N GLY A 395 12.42 -24.36 46.25
CA GLY A 395 13.12 -23.07 46.10
C GLY A 395 12.35 -21.78 46.46
N GLU A 396 11.34 -21.80 47.35
CA GLU A 396 10.66 -20.56 47.79
C GLU A 396 11.50 -19.76 48.81
N PRO A 397 11.57 -18.42 48.68
CA PRO A 397 11.59 -17.58 49.88
C PRO A 397 10.72 -16.32 49.81
N ASP A 398 9.83 -16.18 50.79
CA ASP A 398 9.18 -14.93 51.20
C ASP A 398 10.20 -13.84 51.62
N ARG A 399 9.98 -12.61 51.11
CA ARG A 399 10.11 -11.28 51.76
C ARG A 399 9.93 -10.17 50.71
N GLY A 400 9.44 -8.97 51.01
CA GLY A 400 9.05 -8.40 52.30
C GLY A 400 9.58 -6.96 52.46
N GLY A 401 8.97 -5.98 51.78
CA GLY A 401 9.40 -4.57 51.81
C GLY A 401 8.23 -3.58 51.91
N ASP A 402 8.25 -2.69 52.91
CA ASP A 402 7.12 -1.83 53.27
C ASP A 402 7.43 -0.32 53.12
N ARG A 403 6.65 0.36 52.27
CA ARG A 403 6.36 1.83 52.33
C ARG A 403 7.53 2.80 51.98
N PRO A 404 7.29 4.13 51.86
CA PRO A 404 6.08 4.90 52.16
C PRO A 404 5.49 5.81 51.06
N ARG A 405 4.21 6.14 51.23
CA ARG A 405 3.50 7.21 50.49
C ARG A 405 4.00 8.61 50.90
N ARG A 406 4.25 9.51 49.94
CA ARG A 406 4.47 10.95 50.20
C ARG A 406 3.26 11.80 49.73
N LYS A 407 2.82 12.76 50.56
CA LYS A 407 1.71 13.69 50.26
C LYS A 407 2.15 15.15 50.42
N GLN A 408 2.11 15.95 49.36
CA GLN A 408 2.15 17.43 49.33
C GLN A 408 1.64 17.85 47.92
N ARG A 409 0.69 18.76 47.66
CA ARG A 409 -0.10 19.79 48.38
C ARG A 409 0.41 21.25 48.33
N ARG A 410 -0.06 21.97 47.29
CA ARG A 410 -0.28 23.45 47.15
C ARG A 410 0.91 24.42 46.99
N ALA A 411 0.98 25.06 45.81
CA ALA A 411 0.92 26.52 45.51
C ALA A 411 1.03 26.67 43.97
N ARG A 412 0.44 27.61 43.20
CA ARG A 412 -0.35 28.85 43.38
C ARG A 412 0.37 30.18 43.69
N ASP A 413 0.96 30.75 42.65
CA ASP A 413 0.85 32.17 42.23
C ASP A 413 0.98 32.20 40.68
N ARG A 414 0.49 33.14 39.83
CA ARG A 414 -0.19 34.46 39.87
C ARG A 414 0.72 35.63 39.42
N LEU A 415 0.14 36.54 38.61
CA LEU A 415 0.73 37.63 37.80
C LEU A 415 1.29 37.15 36.43
N GLY A 416 1.27 37.94 35.35
CA GLY A 416 0.86 39.36 35.21
C GLY A 416 0.06 39.68 33.92
N LEU A 417 -0.31 40.95 33.77
CA LEU A 417 -1.08 41.50 32.63
C LEU A 417 -0.16 42.01 31.51
N GLY A 418 -0.59 41.91 30.25
CA GLY A 418 0.14 42.43 29.09
C GLY A 418 -0.79 42.86 27.95
N THR A 419 -1.38 44.05 28.03
CA THR A 419 -2.20 44.64 26.95
C THR A 419 -1.34 45.51 26.03
N GLY A 420 -1.16 45.10 24.76
CA GLY A 420 -0.43 45.86 23.74
C GLY A 420 -1.25 46.11 22.49
N SER A 421 -1.70 47.34 22.25
CA SER A 421 -2.46 47.72 21.06
C SER A 421 -1.62 48.54 20.08
N GLY A 422 -1.16 47.93 18.99
CA GLY A 422 -0.58 48.62 17.82
C GLY A 422 -1.62 48.84 16.73
N ARG A 423 -1.76 50.08 16.21
CA ARG A 423 -2.78 50.42 15.21
C ARG A 423 -2.38 51.59 14.31
N GLU A 424 -1.55 51.31 13.30
CA GLU A 424 -1.18 52.27 12.25
C GLU A 424 -2.31 52.41 11.19
N ARG A 425 -2.24 53.41 10.31
CA ARG A 425 -3.28 53.70 9.29
C ARG A 425 -2.72 54.20 7.96
N ASN A 426 -3.30 53.74 6.86
CA ASN A 426 -3.62 54.54 5.66
C ASN A 426 -4.91 53.95 5.04
N ARG A 427 -5.92 54.72 4.58
CA ARG A 427 -5.98 55.75 3.52
C ARG A 427 -5.65 55.15 2.14
N ARG A 428 -6.47 55.28 1.09
CA ARG A 428 -7.76 55.98 0.87
C ARG A 428 -8.50 55.26 -0.28
N GLY A 429 -9.84 55.29 -0.26
CA GLY A 429 -10.67 54.90 -1.41
C GLY A 429 -12.13 55.10 -1.07
N ALA A 430 -12.87 55.88 -1.85
CA ALA A 430 -14.27 56.20 -1.57
C ALA A 430 -15.08 56.31 -2.85
N HIS A 431 -16.13 55.49 -2.96
CA HIS A 431 -17.30 55.80 -3.76
C HIS A 431 -18.56 55.48 -2.96
N ALA A 432 -19.56 56.35 -3.07
CA ALA A 432 -20.83 56.21 -2.40
C ALA A 432 -21.93 56.02 -3.44
N MET A 433 -22.80 55.03 -3.23
CA MET A 433 -24.13 55.03 -3.82
C MET A 433 -25.18 54.89 -2.73
N THR A 434 -26.15 55.79 -2.75
CA THR A 434 -27.22 55.85 -1.74
C THR A 434 -28.51 55.31 -2.32
N HIS A 435 -29.07 54.27 -1.70
CA HIS A 435 -30.47 53.91 -1.94
C HIS A 435 -31.29 53.96 -0.66
N ARG A 436 -32.34 54.79 -0.69
CA ARG A 436 -33.28 54.99 0.41
C ARG A 436 -34.33 53.89 0.36
N LEU A 437 -34.53 53.15 1.45
CA LEU A 437 -35.76 52.35 1.65
C LEU A 437 -36.58 52.88 2.83
N ARG A 438 -37.91 52.93 2.62
CA ARG A 438 -38.87 53.56 3.52
C ARG A 438 -39.26 52.62 4.66
N ARG A 439 -39.25 53.13 5.90
CA ARG A 439 -40.00 52.51 7.00
C ARG A 439 -41.49 52.40 6.65
N ARG A 440 -42.05 51.20 6.67
CA ARG A 440 -43.48 50.96 6.93
C ARG A 440 -43.61 50.01 8.12
N ARG A 441 -44.27 50.47 9.19
CA ARG A 441 -44.76 49.62 10.29
C ARG A 441 -46.21 49.22 9.98
N ARG A 442 -46.56 47.96 10.15
CA ARG A 442 -47.89 47.43 10.58
C ARG A 442 -47.74 45.93 10.96
N PRO A 443 -48.71 45.32 11.66
CA PRO A 443 -48.37 44.63 12.92
C PRO A 443 -48.42 43.10 12.86
N LEU A 444 -48.04 42.46 13.98
CA LEU A 444 -48.22 41.04 14.23
C LEU A 444 -49.71 40.65 14.23
N ALA A 445 -50.05 39.62 13.46
CA ALA A 445 -51.11 38.65 13.72
C ALA A 445 -50.83 37.39 12.88
N VAL A 446 -51.13 36.20 13.42
CA VAL A 446 -50.78 34.84 12.92
C VAL A 446 -49.40 34.33 13.37
N SER A 447 -49.39 33.62 14.51
CA SER A 447 -48.22 32.88 15.02
C SER A 447 -48.63 31.64 15.84
N LEU A 448 -49.78 31.03 15.52
CA LEU A 448 -50.35 29.91 16.28
C LEU A 448 -50.83 28.72 15.41
N ALA A 449 -50.32 28.62 14.18
CA ALA A 449 -50.57 27.50 13.27
C ALA A 449 -49.29 26.82 12.76
N LEU A 450 -48.11 27.42 12.99
CA LEU A 450 -46.81 26.87 12.53
C LEU A 450 -46.12 25.97 13.57
N THR A 451 -46.54 26.01 14.83
CA THR A 451 -45.86 25.33 15.95
C THR A 451 -46.13 23.83 16.05
N LEU A 452 -47.20 23.33 15.43
CA LEU A 452 -47.53 21.89 15.39
C LEU A 452 -47.04 21.19 14.12
N GLY A 453 -46.77 21.92 13.03
CA GLY A 453 -46.21 21.35 11.79
C GLY A 453 -44.69 21.12 11.83
N VAL A 454 -43.96 21.88 12.65
CA VAL A 454 -42.49 21.83 12.69
C VAL A 454 -41.96 20.67 13.56
N SER A 455 -42.69 20.27 14.62
CA SER A 455 -42.25 19.19 15.50
C SER A 455 -42.20 17.80 14.84
N GLY A 456 -43.03 17.55 13.82
CA GLY A 456 -43.01 16.30 13.06
C GLY A 456 -41.79 16.15 12.15
N ALA A 457 -41.23 17.26 11.65
CA ALA A 457 -40.08 17.25 10.76
C ALA A 457 -38.72 17.16 11.49
N ALA A 458 -38.70 17.28 12.82
CA ALA A 458 -37.48 17.36 13.61
C ALA A 458 -36.92 15.99 14.06
N LEU A 459 -37.71 14.92 13.98
CA LEU A 459 -37.38 13.59 14.55
C LEU A 459 -36.82 12.58 13.53
N GLY A 460 -36.78 12.91 12.24
CA GLY A 460 -36.20 12.06 11.17
C GLY A 460 -34.82 12.51 10.68
N LEU A 461 -34.14 13.41 11.39
CA LEU A 461 -32.92 14.09 10.93
C LEU A 461 -31.65 13.61 11.64
N ALA A 462 -31.37 12.32 11.54
CA ALA A 462 -30.03 11.79 11.80
C ALA A 462 -29.01 12.41 10.82
N PRO A 463 -27.74 12.63 11.22
CA PRO A 463 -26.69 13.06 10.30
C PRO A 463 -26.42 11.95 9.27
N ALA A 464 -26.26 12.33 8.00
CA ALA A 464 -25.78 11.43 6.97
C ALA A 464 -24.32 11.74 6.63
N ASN A 465 -23.57 10.71 6.24
CA ASN A 465 -22.11 10.69 6.25
C ASN A 465 -21.57 10.09 4.89
N THR A 466 -20.33 9.61 4.75
CA THR A 466 -19.58 9.26 3.49
C THR A 466 -19.30 7.72 3.23
N ALA A 467 -19.36 7.08 2.03
CA ALA A 467 -19.14 5.63 1.62
C ALA A 467 -18.60 5.41 0.15
N GLN A 468 -18.02 4.27 -0.28
CA GLN A 468 -17.22 4.17 -1.54
C GLN A 468 -17.45 2.91 -2.40
N ALA A 469 -16.67 2.72 -3.48
CA ALA A 469 -16.73 1.55 -4.36
C ALA A 469 -15.69 0.47 -4.02
N TRP A 470 -14.38 0.79 -3.98
CA TRP A 470 -13.41 0.01 -3.21
C TRP A 470 -12.85 0.84 -2.04
N ASP A 471 -12.25 0.19 -1.04
CA ASP A 471 -11.63 0.90 0.09
C ASP A 471 -10.23 1.45 -0.29
N PRO A 472 -9.97 2.77 -0.15
CA PRO A 472 -8.76 3.48 -0.60
C PRO A 472 -7.57 3.21 0.32
N SER A 473 -7.78 2.52 1.43
CA SER A 473 -6.76 2.16 2.41
C SER A 473 -6.50 0.66 2.43
N THR A 474 -7.47 -0.19 2.03
CA THR A 474 -7.25 -1.64 1.89
C THR A 474 -7.30 -2.11 0.44
N THR A 475 -8.44 -2.03 -0.23
CA THR A 475 -8.71 -2.78 -1.47
C THR A 475 -8.08 -2.13 -2.69
N HIS A 476 -8.19 -0.80 -2.85
CA HIS A 476 -7.42 -0.07 -3.86
C HIS A 476 -5.90 -0.24 -3.68
N GLN A 477 -5.43 -0.32 -2.44
CA GLN A 477 -4.00 -0.50 -2.15
C GLN A 477 -3.53 -1.89 -2.58
N GLY A 478 -4.34 -2.92 -2.32
CA GLY A 478 -4.10 -4.27 -2.87
C GLY A 478 -4.14 -4.30 -4.39
N LEU A 479 -5.10 -3.59 -5.02
CA LEU A 479 -5.24 -3.53 -6.47
C LEU A 479 -4.03 -2.84 -7.13
N LEU A 480 -3.56 -1.73 -6.54
CA LEU A 480 -2.33 -1.03 -6.94
C LEU A 480 -1.09 -1.92 -6.78
N GLU A 481 -0.94 -2.59 -5.65
CA GLU A 481 0.24 -3.43 -5.35
C GLU A 481 0.30 -4.66 -6.26
N ALA A 482 -0.82 -5.35 -6.48
CA ALA A 482 -0.91 -6.48 -7.39
C ALA A 482 -0.76 -6.09 -8.88
N ALA A 483 -0.95 -4.82 -9.22
CA ALA A 483 -0.75 -4.29 -10.56
C ALA A 483 0.68 -3.82 -10.80
N ILE A 484 1.28 -3.14 -9.81
CA ILE A 484 2.61 -2.53 -9.96
C ILE A 484 3.73 -3.59 -9.95
N THR A 485 3.54 -4.72 -9.26
CA THR A 485 4.41 -5.91 -9.35
C THR A 485 4.16 -6.77 -10.60
N ARG A 486 3.31 -6.31 -11.53
CA ARG A 486 3.08 -6.92 -12.86
C ARG A 486 3.33 -5.95 -14.01
N SER A 487 3.63 -4.69 -13.71
CA SER A 487 3.89 -3.65 -14.70
C SER A 487 5.39 -3.48 -14.89
N THR A 488 5.79 -3.25 -16.14
CA THR A 488 7.16 -2.87 -16.51
C THR A 488 7.55 -1.46 -16.07
N MET A 489 6.65 -0.67 -15.46
CA MET A 489 6.95 0.67 -14.93
C MET A 489 8.22 0.68 -14.06
N HIS A 490 8.37 -0.27 -13.14
CA HIS A 490 9.54 -0.34 -12.26
C HIS A 490 10.83 -0.69 -13.03
N LEU A 491 10.79 -1.68 -13.93
CA LEU A 491 11.91 -1.99 -14.83
C LEU A 491 12.34 -0.75 -15.60
N ARG A 492 11.41 -0.16 -16.35
CA ARG A 492 11.64 1.00 -17.24
C ARG A 492 12.20 2.20 -16.48
N TRP A 493 11.82 2.41 -15.23
CA TRP A 493 12.42 3.44 -14.38
C TRP A 493 13.85 3.13 -13.94
N MET A 494 14.11 1.90 -13.52
CA MET A 494 15.45 1.45 -13.12
C MET A 494 16.42 1.48 -14.31
N ASP A 495 16.01 0.94 -15.47
CA ASP A 495 16.75 0.99 -16.74
C ASP A 495 17.02 2.44 -17.20
N ALA A 496 16.02 3.32 -17.09
CA ALA A 496 16.13 4.74 -17.44
C ALA A 496 16.98 5.57 -16.45
N SER A 497 17.47 4.98 -15.35
CA SER A 497 18.14 5.70 -14.27
C SER A 497 19.39 5.02 -13.72
N GLU A 498 19.98 4.08 -14.45
CA GLU A 498 21.18 3.34 -14.00
C GLU A 498 20.98 2.67 -12.63
N LEU A 499 19.77 2.13 -12.41
CA LEU A 499 19.29 1.46 -11.18
C LEU A 499 19.11 2.37 -9.95
N GLU A 500 19.13 3.70 -10.10
CA GLU A 500 18.93 4.65 -8.98
C GLU A 500 17.45 4.87 -8.58
N ARG A 501 16.53 4.86 -9.54
CA ARG A 501 15.13 5.27 -9.34
C ARG A 501 14.16 4.12 -9.61
N GLY A 502 13.49 3.68 -8.56
CA GLY A 502 12.43 2.67 -8.59
C GLY A 502 11.25 3.01 -7.66
N LEU A 503 10.36 2.05 -7.42
CA LEU A 503 9.14 2.27 -6.62
C LEU A 503 9.41 2.63 -5.15
N PHE A 504 10.50 2.13 -4.57
CA PHE A 504 10.85 2.35 -3.18
C PHE A 504 11.70 3.62 -2.97
N THR A 505 12.25 4.20 -4.04
CA THR A 505 13.05 5.44 -3.97
C THR A 505 12.26 6.57 -3.33
N SER A 506 12.78 7.08 -2.21
CA SER A 506 12.26 8.27 -1.53
C SER A 506 12.32 9.54 -2.40
N LEU A 507 11.17 10.21 -2.55
CA LEU A 507 10.99 11.49 -3.26
C LEU A 507 10.47 12.56 -2.31
N ARG A 508 10.95 13.80 -2.47
CA ARG A 508 10.66 14.95 -1.60
C ARG A 508 9.74 15.97 -2.27
N LEU A 509 8.68 16.35 -1.56
CA LEU A 509 7.74 17.40 -1.97
C LEU A 509 7.93 18.67 -1.13
N ASP A 510 8.35 19.77 -1.76
CA ASP A 510 8.46 21.08 -1.11
C ASP A 510 7.09 21.78 -0.94
N PRO A 511 6.61 21.98 0.30
CA PRO A 511 5.35 22.68 0.58
C PRO A 511 5.41 24.21 0.33
N GLN A 512 6.58 24.79 0.05
CA GLN A 512 6.74 26.22 -0.24
C GLN A 512 6.59 26.53 -1.74
N ARG A 513 6.63 25.51 -2.59
CA ARG A 513 6.41 25.62 -4.05
C ARG A 513 4.96 25.45 -4.48
N LEU A 514 4.14 24.79 -3.65
CA LEU A 514 2.72 24.57 -3.89
C LEU A 514 1.89 25.86 -3.78
N ASP A 515 0.81 25.96 -4.56
CA ASP A 515 -0.21 27.00 -4.42
C ASP A 515 -1.14 26.75 -3.21
N GLU A 516 -2.08 27.66 -2.93
CA GLU A 516 -2.95 27.56 -1.73
C GLU A 516 -3.93 26.37 -1.80
N ASP A 517 -4.41 25.98 -2.98
CA ASP A 517 -5.35 24.87 -3.15
C ASP A 517 -4.63 23.51 -3.28
N GLU A 518 -3.49 23.44 -3.98
CA GLU A 518 -2.56 22.30 -3.96
C GLU A 518 -2.10 21.97 -2.53
N LEU A 519 -1.60 22.98 -1.81
CA LEU A 519 -1.14 22.83 -0.43
C LEU A 519 -2.27 22.43 0.51
N ARG A 520 -3.52 22.85 0.23
CA ARG A 520 -4.70 22.43 0.99
C ARG A 520 -5.07 20.97 0.68
N LEU A 521 -5.03 20.57 -0.59
CA LEU A 521 -5.32 19.21 -1.04
C LEU A 521 -4.33 18.20 -0.45
N VAL A 522 -3.02 18.43 -0.63
CA VAL A 522 -1.95 17.57 -0.09
C VAL A 522 -2.06 17.43 1.43
N ARG A 523 -2.26 18.54 2.15
CA ARG A 523 -2.49 18.50 3.62
C ARG A 523 -3.75 17.76 4.01
N LEU A 524 -4.83 17.87 3.23
CA LEU A 524 -6.09 17.19 3.49
C LEU A 524 -5.97 15.67 3.27
N ALA A 525 -5.27 15.25 2.22
CA ALA A 525 -4.97 13.85 1.94
C ALA A 525 -4.09 13.24 3.05
N ILE A 526 -2.97 13.88 3.40
CA ILE A 526 -2.06 13.43 4.47
C ILE A 526 -2.80 13.33 5.82
N ALA A 527 -3.68 14.28 6.14
CA ALA A 527 -4.46 14.26 7.39
C ALA A 527 -5.62 13.25 7.39
N ARG A 528 -5.90 12.59 6.26
CA ARG A 528 -6.99 11.64 6.07
C ARG A 528 -6.54 10.21 5.82
N GLY A 529 -5.35 10.00 5.30
CA GLY A 529 -4.79 8.67 5.10
C GLY A 529 -4.77 7.85 6.40
N HIS A 530 -5.13 6.58 6.28
CA HIS A 530 -4.80 5.58 7.30
C HIS A 530 -3.28 5.37 7.28
N ALA A 531 -2.60 5.33 8.44
CA ALA A 531 -1.13 5.34 8.48
C ALA A 531 -0.51 4.02 7.99
N ASP A 532 -1.23 2.91 8.13
CA ASP A 532 -0.87 1.54 7.76
C ASP A 532 -0.95 1.24 6.24
N VAL A 533 -1.39 2.24 5.46
CA VAL A 533 -1.23 2.36 4.00
C VAL A 533 0.19 2.79 3.62
N GLY A 534 0.92 3.44 4.55
CA GLY A 534 2.19 4.08 4.23
C GLY A 534 2.06 5.42 3.48
N ALA A 535 0.85 5.96 3.31
CA ALA A 535 0.64 7.29 2.72
C ALA A 535 1.04 8.47 3.64
N ALA A 536 1.46 8.20 4.89
CA ALA A 536 1.93 9.22 5.83
C ALA A 536 3.42 9.58 5.58
N PRO A 537 3.77 10.83 5.25
CA PRO A 537 5.15 11.21 4.96
C PRO A 537 6.02 11.39 6.21
N LEU A 538 7.33 11.27 6.01
CA LEU A 538 8.35 11.84 6.90
C LEU A 538 8.47 13.36 6.65
N GLY A 539 9.07 14.10 7.60
CA GLY A 539 9.14 15.56 7.55
C GLY A 539 7.77 16.24 7.55
N GLY A 540 7.69 17.40 6.88
CA GLY A 540 6.50 18.22 6.69
C GLY A 540 6.44 19.50 7.54
N PRO A 541 5.62 20.50 7.16
CA PRO A 541 5.48 21.79 7.85
C PRO A 541 5.22 21.68 9.35
N GLY A 542 6.21 22.06 10.16
CA GLY A 542 6.13 22.00 11.63
C GLY A 542 6.13 20.58 12.22
N ALA A 543 6.48 19.56 11.43
CA ALA A 543 6.80 18.23 11.96
C ALA A 543 8.21 18.18 12.54
N CYS A 544 9.15 18.96 11.99
CA CYS A 544 10.40 19.25 12.68
C CYS A 544 10.13 20.12 13.92
N PRO A 545 10.60 19.71 15.11
CA PRO A 545 10.70 20.61 16.23
C PRO A 545 11.86 21.59 15.97
N ARG A 546 12.14 22.46 16.94
CA ARG A 546 13.34 23.30 16.89
C ARG A 546 14.60 22.47 17.15
N ALA A 547 15.75 22.95 16.68
CA ALA A 547 17.04 22.29 16.89
C ALA A 547 17.48 22.20 18.37
N ASP A 548 16.83 22.93 19.30
CA ASP A 548 17.01 22.81 20.75
C ASP A 548 16.10 21.75 21.41
N ALA A 549 15.32 21.00 20.62
CA ALA A 549 14.44 19.95 21.12
C ALA A 549 15.18 18.60 21.25
N PRO A 550 14.76 17.72 22.18
CA PRO A 550 15.31 16.37 22.36
C PRO A 550 15.39 15.56 21.06
N ALA A 551 16.46 14.77 20.91
CA ALA A 551 16.76 14.03 19.67
C ALA A 551 15.64 13.08 19.24
N ASP A 552 14.95 12.43 20.19
CA ASP A 552 13.78 11.57 19.95
C ASP A 552 12.64 12.30 19.24
N THR A 553 12.50 13.61 19.46
CA THR A 553 11.53 14.46 18.74
C THR A 553 12.03 14.92 17.37
N GLN A 554 13.34 14.92 17.12
CA GLN A 554 13.93 15.23 15.81
C GLN A 554 13.92 14.03 14.84
N LEU A 555 13.73 12.80 15.34
CA LEU A 555 13.73 11.54 14.56
C LEU A 555 12.77 11.48 13.36
N PHE A 556 11.86 12.44 13.19
CA PHE A 556 10.92 12.48 12.07
C PHE A 556 11.12 13.68 11.13
N CYS A 557 12.23 14.42 11.30
CA CYS A 557 12.64 15.49 10.40
C CYS A 557 13.08 14.97 9.04
N VAL A 558 12.79 15.76 8.00
CA VAL A 558 13.46 15.73 6.70
C VAL A 558 13.65 17.18 6.29
N ASP A 559 14.89 17.59 6.07
CA ASP A 559 15.36 18.91 5.62
C ASP A 559 14.34 20.06 5.77
N ARG A 560 14.27 20.62 6.99
CA ARG A 560 13.39 21.72 7.42
C ARG A 560 11.91 21.34 7.50
N ASP A 561 11.19 21.40 6.38
CA ASP A 561 9.73 21.27 6.30
C ASP A 561 9.29 20.41 5.09
N LEU A 562 10.22 19.81 4.33
CA LEU A 562 9.90 18.96 3.18
C LEU A 562 9.11 17.73 3.61
N TRP A 563 8.16 17.28 2.78
CA TRP A 563 7.54 15.96 2.94
C TRP A 563 8.32 14.90 2.16
N GLN A 564 8.49 13.71 2.71
CA GLN A 564 9.17 12.59 2.03
C GLN A 564 8.35 11.29 2.12
N LEU A 565 8.16 10.64 0.97
CA LEU A 565 7.53 9.34 0.74
C LEU A 565 8.31 8.65 -0.38
N SER A 566 8.31 7.31 -0.43
CA SER A 566 8.72 6.59 -1.64
C SER A 566 7.81 6.93 -2.82
N ALA A 567 8.25 6.68 -4.05
CA ALA A 567 7.42 6.85 -5.24
C ALA A 567 6.08 6.10 -5.13
N LEU A 568 6.10 4.85 -4.64
CA LEU A 568 4.90 4.11 -4.29
C LEU A 568 4.08 4.82 -3.20
N GLY A 569 4.72 5.39 -2.17
CA GLY A 569 4.04 6.17 -1.14
C GLY A 569 3.27 7.40 -1.69
N TRP A 570 3.78 8.05 -2.73
CA TRP A 570 3.08 9.14 -3.42
C TRP A 570 1.89 8.64 -4.27
N LEU A 571 2.03 7.51 -4.98
CA LEU A 571 0.90 6.83 -5.65
C LEU A 571 -0.21 6.48 -4.65
N ARG A 572 0.15 5.83 -3.52
CA ARG A 572 -0.80 5.46 -2.46
C ARG A 572 -1.50 6.70 -1.86
N LEU A 573 -0.78 7.81 -1.68
CA LEU A 573 -1.36 9.08 -1.21
C LEU A 573 -2.29 9.72 -2.27
N GLY A 574 -2.01 9.55 -3.57
CA GLY A 574 -2.87 9.98 -4.67
C GLY A 574 -4.28 9.39 -4.60
N MET A 575 -4.38 8.07 -4.38
CA MET A 575 -5.67 7.38 -4.18
C MET A 575 -6.46 7.97 -3.00
N VAL A 576 -5.77 8.33 -1.92
CA VAL A 576 -6.36 8.98 -0.73
C VAL A 576 -6.72 10.45 -0.98
N ALA A 577 -5.99 11.14 -1.86
CA ALA A 577 -6.23 12.54 -2.23
C ALA A 577 -7.48 12.68 -3.09
N GLU A 578 -7.71 11.75 -4.01
CA GLU A 578 -8.89 11.75 -4.89
C GLU A 578 -10.20 11.70 -4.08
N VAL A 579 -10.20 11.06 -2.92
CA VAL A 579 -11.38 10.94 -2.05
C VAL A 579 -11.47 12.06 -0.98
N SER A 580 -10.64 13.10 -1.14
CA SER A 580 -10.32 14.09 -0.11
C SER A 580 -10.31 15.53 -0.64
N PRO A 581 -11.45 16.25 -0.68
CA PRO A 581 -12.68 16.02 0.09
C PRO A 581 -13.65 15.01 -0.54
N PRO A 582 -14.65 14.50 0.22
CA PRO A 582 -15.53 13.44 -0.23
C PRO A 582 -16.55 13.88 -1.29
N ALA A 583 -16.54 15.15 -1.68
CA ALA A 583 -17.31 15.67 -2.81
C ALA A 583 -16.85 15.09 -4.15
N ARG A 584 -15.57 14.71 -4.27
CA ARG A 584 -14.94 14.25 -5.51
C ARG A 584 -15.53 12.96 -6.08
N HIS A 585 -16.02 12.04 -5.25
CA HIS A 585 -16.75 10.83 -5.68
C HIS A 585 -17.88 11.07 -6.68
N THR A 586 -18.43 12.29 -6.76
CA THR A 586 -19.49 12.58 -7.73
C THR A 586 -19.02 12.51 -9.18
N HIS A 587 -17.71 12.64 -9.47
CA HIS A 587 -17.13 12.38 -10.79
C HIS A 587 -16.56 10.97 -10.97
N HIS A 588 -16.78 10.03 -10.03
CA HIS A 588 -16.38 8.62 -10.23
C HIS A 588 -17.46 7.82 -10.99
N PHE A 589 -18.59 8.44 -11.33
CA PHE A 589 -19.73 7.81 -12.00
C PHE A 589 -19.74 8.05 -13.53
N LEU A 590 -20.23 7.06 -14.27
CA LEU A 590 -20.65 7.18 -15.67
C LEU A 590 -22.17 7.44 -15.73
N ASP A 591 -22.68 8.06 -16.80
CA ASP A 591 -24.13 8.06 -17.01
C ASP A 591 -24.65 6.68 -17.44
N ARG A 592 -25.79 6.27 -16.85
CA ARG A 592 -26.40 4.95 -17.06
C ARG A 592 -26.72 4.66 -18.53
N GLN A 593 -27.12 5.68 -19.28
CA GLN A 593 -27.58 5.54 -20.67
C GLN A 593 -26.49 5.91 -21.68
N GLN A 594 -25.69 6.93 -21.41
CA GLN A 594 -24.59 7.42 -22.27
C GLN A 594 -23.28 7.48 -21.47
N PRO A 595 -22.55 6.37 -21.29
CA PRO A 595 -21.30 6.34 -20.51
C PRO A 595 -20.27 7.40 -20.94
N GLU A 596 -20.25 7.74 -22.22
CA GLU A 596 -19.44 8.78 -22.86
C GLU A 596 -19.90 10.22 -22.57
N SER A 597 -21.04 10.42 -21.92
CA SER A 597 -21.58 11.73 -21.55
C SER A 597 -20.61 12.48 -20.63
N ALA A 598 -20.34 13.74 -20.95
CA ALA A 598 -19.52 14.63 -20.11
C ALA A 598 -20.16 14.99 -18.75
N SER A 599 -21.46 14.71 -18.55
CA SER A 599 -22.11 14.91 -17.23
C SER A 599 -22.91 13.69 -16.79
N TRP A 600 -22.79 13.38 -15.50
CA TRP A 600 -23.57 12.33 -14.83
C TRP A 600 -24.71 12.93 -13.98
N SER A 601 -25.82 12.18 -13.87
CA SER A 601 -26.85 12.38 -12.86
C SER A 601 -27.51 11.05 -12.46
N ASP A 602 -27.71 10.84 -11.16
CA ASP A 602 -28.49 9.72 -10.63
C ASP A 602 -29.96 9.79 -11.11
N GLN A 603 -30.47 8.67 -11.65
CA GLN A 603 -31.81 8.58 -12.24
C GLN A 603 -32.91 8.32 -11.20
N GLU A 604 -32.59 7.72 -10.06
CA GLU A 604 -33.52 7.39 -8.96
C GLU A 604 -33.59 8.54 -7.93
N LEU A 605 -32.45 9.13 -7.60
CA LEU A 605 -32.34 10.23 -6.65
C LEU A 605 -32.32 11.59 -7.34
N SER A 606 -33.49 12.24 -7.37
CA SER A 606 -33.58 13.64 -7.77
C SER A 606 -32.46 14.50 -7.17
N ALA A 607 -31.86 15.36 -8.00
CA ALA A 607 -30.79 16.32 -7.67
C ALA A 607 -30.88 17.00 -6.30
N THR A 608 -32.09 17.23 -5.78
CA THR A 608 -32.30 17.84 -4.44
C THR A 608 -32.07 16.86 -3.29
N VAL A 609 -32.43 15.57 -3.45
CA VAL A 609 -32.15 14.52 -2.46
C VAL A 609 -30.67 14.15 -2.48
N LEU A 610 -30.08 13.98 -3.68
CA LEU A 610 -28.65 13.67 -3.82
C LEU A 610 -27.77 14.78 -3.20
N ARG A 611 -28.03 16.06 -3.50
CA ARG A 611 -27.42 17.20 -2.78
C ARG A 611 -27.61 17.16 -1.27
N ALA A 612 -28.84 16.88 -0.82
CA ALA A 612 -29.11 16.84 0.61
C ALA A 612 -28.40 15.67 1.31
N ARG A 613 -28.04 14.60 0.59
CA ARG A 613 -27.18 13.51 1.06
C ARG A 613 -25.70 13.93 1.02
N SER A 614 -25.16 14.30 -0.15
CA SER A 614 -23.76 14.71 -0.36
C SER A 614 -23.30 15.86 0.56
N ALA A 615 -24.08 16.93 0.69
CA ALA A 615 -23.69 18.02 1.57
C ALA A 615 -23.76 17.66 3.07
N ARG A 616 -24.57 16.65 3.46
CA ARG A 616 -24.47 16.08 4.81
C ARG A 616 -23.20 15.23 4.93
N SER A 617 -22.91 14.39 3.91
CA SER A 617 -21.73 13.51 3.88
C SER A 617 -20.45 14.29 4.11
N ASN A 618 -20.24 15.33 3.31
CA ASN A 618 -19.06 16.17 3.33
C ASN A 618 -18.93 17.03 4.61
N GLY A 619 -19.94 17.03 5.48
CA GLY A 619 -20.00 17.86 6.69
C GLY A 619 -20.23 19.35 6.39
N GLU A 620 -20.79 19.67 5.23
CA GLU A 620 -20.90 21.05 4.74
C GLU A 620 -21.88 21.91 5.56
N PRO A 621 -21.66 23.24 5.61
CA PRO A 621 -22.65 24.15 6.17
C PRO A 621 -23.96 24.06 5.40
N ARG A 622 -25.09 23.84 6.10
CA ARG A 622 -26.45 23.82 5.55
C ARG A 622 -26.81 25.05 4.69
N ALA A 623 -26.06 26.15 4.83
CA ALA A 623 -26.15 27.33 3.98
C ALA A 623 -25.80 27.03 2.51
N GLY A 624 -24.71 26.30 2.24
CA GLY A 624 -24.24 25.98 0.89
C GLY A 624 -25.25 25.14 0.08
N VAL A 625 -25.93 24.23 0.78
CA VAL A 625 -27.04 23.43 0.24
C VAL A 625 -28.22 24.30 -0.18
N ALA A 626 -28.55 25.30 0.64
CA ALA A 626 -29.64 26.24 0.37
C ALA A 626 -29.29 27.24 -0.74
N THR A 627 -28.01 27.58 -0.93
CA THR A 627 -27.52 28.45 -2.00
C THR A 627 -27.14 27.72 -3.29
N ARG A 628 -27.08 26.38 -3.28
CA ARG A 628 -26.62 25.52 -4.40
C ARG A 628 -25.18 25.84 -4.85
N THR A 629 -24.32 26.23 -3.92
CA THR A 629 -22.95 26.71 -4.21
C THR A 629 -21.87 25.63 -4.16
N ASN A 630 -22.24 24.39 -3.84
CA ASN A 630 -21.29 23.34 -3.45
C ASN A 630 -21.40 22.12 -4.39
N PHE A 631 -22.64 21.69 -4.65
CA PHE A 631 -23.01 20.66 -5.62
C PHE A 631 -24.43 21.02 -6.11
N ASP A 632 -24.74 20.83 -7.39
CA ASP A 632 -26.03 21.22 -7.96
C ASP A 632 -27.00 20.03 -8.20
N GLY A 633 -26.47 18.80 -8.09
CA GLY A 633 -27.19 17.55 -8.31
C GLY A 633 -26.73 16.78 -9.57
N SER A 634 -25.89 17.40 -10.38
CA SER A 634 -25.12 16.81 -11.48
C SER A 634 -23.63 17.03 -11.24
N SER A 635 -22.79 16.21 -11.87
CA SER A 635 -21.32 16.27 -11.82
C SER A 635 -20.76 16.17 -13.24
N PRO A 636 -19.51 16.62 -13.50
CA PRO A 636 -18.69 15.95 -14.51
C PRO A 636 -18.74 14.44 -14.29
N SER A 637 -18.87 13.66 -15.35
CA SER A 637 -18.70 12.21 -15.28
C SER A 637 -17.22 11.84 -15.13
N ALA A 638 -16.92 10.57 -14.87
CA ALA A 638 -15.55 10.08 -14.90
C ALA A 638 -14.87 10.32 -16.26
N MET A 639 -15.63 10.26 -17.36
CA MET A 639 -15.12 10.55 -18.70
C MET A 639 -14.73 12.02 -18.87
N ALA A 640 -15.52 12.97 -18.34
CA ALA A 640 -15.14 14.38 -18.36
C ALA A 640 -13.97 14.69 -17.43
N TRP A 641 -13.86 14.03 -16.28
CA TRP A 641 -12.74 14.21 -15.36
C TRP A 641 -11.39 13.79 -15.96
N LEU A 642 -11.37 12.82 -16.89
CA LEU A 642 -10.15 12.47 -17.63
C LEU A 642 -9.61 13.62 -18.52
N GLU A 643 -10.44 14.61 -18.84
CA GLU A 643 -10.13 15.74 -19.72
C GLU A 643 -10.13 17.10 -18.98
N ASP A 644 -10.34 17.12 -17.65
CA ASP A 644 -10.45 18.35 -16.85
C ASP A 644 -9.06 19.01 -16.63
N ASP A 645 -8.88 20.25 -17.10
CA ASP A 645 -7.65 21.03 -16.95
C ASP A 645 -7.64 21.93 -15.68
N ALA A 646 -8.78 22.02 -14.99
CA ALA A 646 -8.94 22.79 -13.77
C ALA A 646 -8.77 21.94 -12.50
N ASP A 647 -8.94 20.61 -12.58
CA ASP A 647 -8.74 19.70 -11.45
C ASP A 647 -7.27 19.31 -11.26
N LEU A 648 -6.75 19.49 -10.03
CA LEU A 648 -5.35 19.31 -9.68
C LEU A 648 -4.85 17.85 -9.71
N LEU A 649 -5.75 16.86 -9.76
CA LEU A 649 -5.40 15.43 -9.83
C LEU A 649 -5.78 14.77 -11.17
N ALA A 650 -6.47 15.50 -12.05
CA ALA A 650 -6.87 14.97 -13.35
C ALA A 650 -5.66 14.68 -14.25
N PRO A 651 -5.82 13.83 -15.29
CA PRO A 651 -4.74 13.47 -16.19
C PRO A 651 -3.98 14.66 -16.81
N PRO A 652 -4.62 15.75 -17.30
CA PRO A 652 -3.90 16.88 -17.87
C PRO A 652 -2.82 17.47 -16.93
N ARG A 653 -3.17 17.71 -15.66
CA ARG A 653 -2.24 18.21 -14.64
C ARG A 653 -1.18 17.19 -14.24
N THR A 654 -1.58 15.92 -14.18
CA THR A 654 -0.65 14.80 -14.00
C THR A 654 0.44 14.81 -15.08
N PHE A 655 0.09 15.08 -16.33
CA PHE A 655 1.04 15.12 -17.45
C PHE A 655 1.90 16.39 -17.50
N GLU A 656 1.37 17.55 -17.10
CA GLU A 656 2.17 18.75 -16.87
C GLU A 656 3.27 18.48 -15.82
N HIS A 657 2.91 17.83 -14.71
CA HIS A 657 3.88 17.46 -13.67
C HIS A 657 4.87 16.38 -14.11
N LEU A 658 4.47 15.36 -14.89
CA LEU A 658 5.44 14.40 -15.45
C LEU A 658 6.45 15.10 -16.39
N ARG A 659 5.98 16.00 -17.27
CA ARG A 659 6.87 16.77 -18.15
C ARG A 659 7.83 17.65 -17.35
N ALA A 660 7.34 18.30 -16.29
CA ALA A 660 8.17 19.11 -15.41
C ALA A 660 9.18 18.26 -14.60
N ALA A 661 8.77 17.07 -14.15
CA ALA A 661 9.62 16.14 -13.41
C ALA A 661 10.85 15.70 -14.21
N SER A 662 10.73 15.49 -15.52
CA SER A 662 11.87 15.08 -16.35
C SER A 662 12.73 16.26 -16.86
N LEU A 663 12.15 17.45 -17.03
CA LEU A 663 12.85 18.62 -17.60
C LEU A 663 13.39 19.62 -16.55
N ALA A 664 13.03 19.53 -15.27
CA ALA A 664 13.43 20.54 -14.29
C ALA A 664 14.94 20.51 -13.95
N PRO A 665 15.58 21.68 -13.80
CA PRO A 665 17.03 21.81 -13.74
C PRO A 665 17.64 21.33 -12.41
N THR A 666 16.89 21.25 -11.30
CA THR A 666 17.42 20.74 -10.02
C THR A 666 16.71 19.46 -9.58
N LEU A 667 17.44 18.54 -8.93
CA LEU A 667 16.89 17.29 -8.40
C LEU A 667 15.67 17.55 -7.50
N ALA A 668 15.73 18.56 -6.63
CA ALA A 668 14.64 18.96 -5.75
C ALA A 668 13.40 19.54 -6.48
N GLU A 669 13.51 19.91 -7.75
CA GLU A 669 12.35 20.27 -8.60
C GLU A 669 11.80 19.05 -9.32
N ARG A 670 12.69 18.14 -9.78
CA ARG A 670 12.30 16.86 -10.36
C ARG A 670 11.55 15.99 -9.38
N GLU A 671 12.06 15.82 -8.16
CA GLU A 671 11.38 15.10 -7.06
C GLU A 671 10.02 15.73 -6.70
N HIS A 672 9.96 17.06 -6.59
CA HIS A 672 8.72 17.78 -6.23
C HIS A 672 7.63 17.58 -7.29
N HIS A 673 7.97 17.70 -8.58
CA HIS A 673 7.00 17.45 -9.64
C HIS A 673 6.69 15.97 -9.83
N LEU A 674 7.66 15.06 -9.63
CA LEU A 674 7.40 13.62 -9.69
C LEU A 674 6.46 13.17 -8.55
N ALA A 675 6.60 13.73 -7.35
CA ALA A 675 5.67 13.49 -6.24
C ALA A 675 4.23 13.93 -6.56
N LEU A 676 4.05 15.11 -7.17
CA LEU A 676 2.73 15.58 -7.61
C LEU A 676 2.16 14.74 -8.76
N ALA A 677 2.99 14.40 -9.75
CA ALA A 677 2.61 13.50 -10.83
C ALA A 677 2.15 12.13 -10.30
N LEU A 678 2.85 11.55 -9.35
CA LEU A 678 2.47 10.26 -8.76
C LEU A 678 1.21 10.37 -7.91
N MET A 679 0.93 11.50 -7.27
CA MET A 679 -0.39 11.74 -6.67
C MET A 679 -1.51 11.79 -7.72
N GLY A 680 -1.29 12.43 -8.87
CA GLY A 680 -2.24 12.45 -9.98
C GLY A 680 -2.45 11.07 -10.63
N VAL A 681 -1.39 10.29 -10.83
CA VAL A 681 -1.51 8.89 -11.30
C VAL A 681 -2.23 8.02 -10.28
N GLY A 682 -1.93 8.17 -8.99
CA GLY A 682 -2.67 7.47 -7.93
C GLY A 682 -4.17 7.79 -7.93
N ALA A 683 -4.53 9.04 -8.18
CA ALA A 683 -5.92 9.47 -8.34
C ALA A 683 -6.59 8.87 -9.58
N LEU A 684 -5.92 8.89 -10.74
CA LEU A 684 -6.39 8.24 -11.97
C LEU A 684 -6.67 6.75 -11.76
N LEU A 685 -5.73 6.03 -11.14
CA LEU A 685 -5.89 4.60 -10.84
C LEU A 685 -7.03 4.35 -9.85
N HIS A 686 -7.26 5.24 -8.89
CA HIS A 686 -8.41 5.16 -7.99
C HIS A 686 -9.74 5.28 -8.76
N VAL A 687 -9.92 6.31 -9.60
CA VAL A 687 -11.15 6.47 -10.42
C VAL A 687 -11.37 5.28 -11.35
N VAL A 688 -10.31 4.77 -11.99
CA VAL A 688 -10.39 3.59 -12.88
C VAL A 688 -10.80 2.33 -12.11
N GLN A 689 -10.27 2.11 -10.91
CA GLN A 689 -10.63 0.97 -10.07
C GLN A 689 -12.04 1.10 -9.50
N ASP A 690 -12.48 2.31 -9.13
CA ASP A 690 -13.87 2.59 -8.74
C ASP A 690 -14.83 2.30 -9.91
N LEU A 691 -14.42 2.55 -11.16
CA LEU A 691 -15.17 2.16 -12.36
C LEU A 691 -15.24 0.65 -12.64
N SER A 692 -14.49 -0.19 -11.90
CA SER A 692 -14.74 -1.65 -11.92
C SER A 692 -15.95 -2.05 -11.05
N VAL A 693 -16.53 -1.12 -10.28
CA VAL A 693 -17.70 -1.38 -9.44
C VAL A 693 -18.99 -1.13 -10.22
N PRO A 694 -19.96 -2.07 -10.25
CA PRO A 694 -21.17 -1.95 -11.05
C PRO A 694 -21.98 -0.70 -10.73
N ALA A 695 -22.00 -0.25 -9.48
CA ALA A 695 -22.70 0.96 -9.07
C ALA A 695 -22.13 2.25 -9.71
N HIS A 696 -20.80 2.38 -9.83
CA HIS A 696 -20.21 3.52 -10.55
C HIS A 696 -20.37 3.40 -12.07
N ALA A 697 -20.15 2.20 -12.63
CA ALA A 697 -20.29 1.92 -14.06
C ALA A 697 -21.74 2.05 -14.57
N ARG A 698 -22.74 1.89 -13.70
CA ARG A 698 -24.18 2.08 -13.98
C ARG A 698 -24.71 3.46 -13.57
N GLY A 699 -23.89 4.35 -13.02
CA GLY A 699 -24.33 5.68 -12.56
C GLY A 699 -25.25 5.66 -11.32
N ASP A 700 -25.24 4.56 -10.57
CA ASP A 700 -26.06 4.29 -9.39
C ASP A 700 -25.37 4.82 -8.12
N ALA A 701 -25.55 6.11 -7.83
CA ALA A 701 -25.18 6.68 -6.53
C ALA A 701 -26.23 6.42 -5.45
N THR A 702 -27.24 5.59 -5.72
CA THR A 702 -28.30 5.26 -4.78
C THR A 702 -27.93 4.07 -3.91
N ALA A 703 -27.28 3.06 -4.50
CA ALA A 703 -26.63 1.92 -3.87
C ALA A 703 -25.76 2.31 -2.66
N PHE A 704 -24.97 3.37 -2.83
CA PHE A 704 -24.08 4.00 -1.83
C PHE A 704 -24.78 4.44 -0.53
N PHE A 705 -26.12 4.43 -0.49
CA PHE A 705 -26.92 4.74 0.68
C PHE A 705 -27.72 3.54 1.24
N ALA A 706 -27.43 2.31 0.82
CA ALA A 706 -27.92 1.10 1.46
C ALA A 706 -27.39 0.99 2.91
N PRO A 707 -28.13 0.42 3.89
CA PRO A 707 -27.65 0.27 5.26
C PRO A 707 -26.62 -0.87 5.36
N LEU A 708 -25.43 -0.59 5.90
CA LEU A 708 -24.40 -1.62 6.19
C LEU A 708 -24.65 -2.31 7.54
N SER A 709 -25.40 -1.69 8.45
CA SER A 709 -25.85 -2.34 9.69
C SER A 709 -27.12 -1.67 10.25
N PRO A 710 -27.72 -2.21 11.33
CA PRO A 710 -28.82 -1.56 12.04
C PRO A 710 -28.47 -0.22 12.72
N ALA A 711 -27.20 0.21 12.72
CA ALA A 711 -26.79 1.45 13.36
C ALA A 711 -27.28 2.69 12.59
N PRO A 712 -27.98 3.66 13.22
CA PRO A 712 -28.43 4.87 12.54
C PRO A 712 -27.27 5.73 12.04
N GLY A 713 -27.21 5.98 10.73
CA GLY A 713 -26.09 6.67 10.09
C GLY A 713 -24.94 5.75 9.66
N ASP A 714 -25.23 4.45 9.50
CA ASP A 714 -24.32 3.44 8.97
C ASP A 714 -24.78 2.85 7.63
N ARG A 715 -24.65 3.64 6.57
CA ARG A 715 -24.88 3.24 5.17
C ARG A 715 -23.59 3.04 4.38
N GLY A 716 -23.71 2.57 3.15
CA GLY A 716 -22.62 2.45 2.19
C GLY A 716 -22.95 1.45 1.10
N LEU A 717 -22.03 1.26 0.16
CA LEU A 717 -22.15 0.21 -0.84
C LEU A 717 -21.83 -1.15 -0.18
N PRO A 718 -22.74 -2.15 -0.18
CA PRO A 718 -22.46 -3.40 0.51
C PRO A 718 -21.40 -4.25 -0.20
N LEU A 719 -21.27 -4.17 -1.54
CA LEU A 719 -20.17 -4.79 -2.29
C LEU A 719 -18.79 -4.26 -1.83
N GLN A 720 -18.67 -2.95 -1.55
CA GLN A 720 -17.43 -2.38 -0.99
C GLN A 720 -17.11 -3.01 0.36
N GLU A 721 -18.07 -2.98 1.29
CA GLU A 721 -17.89 -3.48 2.66
C GLU A 721 -17.60 -4.99 2.66
N PHE A 722 -18.21 -5.76 1.76
CA PHE A 722 -17.89 -7.16 1.51
C PHE A 722 -16.43 -7.33 1.08
N ALA A 723 -15.99 -6.68 0.00
CA ALA A 723 -14.63 -6.84 -0.51
C ALA A 723 -13.55 -6.34 0.45
N ARG A 724 -13.85 -5.26 1.21
CA ARG A 724 -13.00 -4.73 2.29
C ARG A 724 -12.81 -5.73 3.44
N VAL A 725 -13.79 -6.60 3.70
CA VAL A 725 -13.75 -7.61 4.76
C VAL A 725 -13.20 -8.96 4.27
N GLU A 726 -13.64 -9.44 3.11
CA GLU A 726 -13.27 -10.75 2.55
C GLU A 726 -11.83 -10.75 1.99
N TYR A 727 -11.45 -9.73 1.22
CA TYR A 727 -10.15 -9.66 0.52
C TYR A 727 -9.18 -8.64 1.13
N GLY A 728 -9.74 -7.56 1.71
CA GLY A 728 -8.96 -6.50 2.35
C GLY A 728 -7.92 -5.90 1.41
N ARG A 729 -6.64 -6.02 1.77
CA ARG A 729 -5.47 -5.57 0.99
C ARG A 729 -4.65 -6.73 0.40
N SER A 730 -4.62 -7.90 1.04
CA SER A 730 -3.63 -8.97 0.79
C SER A 730 -4.22 -10.34 0.48
N ALA A 731 -5.52 -10.43 0.19
CA ALA A 731 -6.22 -11.66 -0.16
C ALA A 731 -7.07 -11.52 -1.44
N LEU A 732 -6.68 -10.64 -2.36
CA LEU A 732 -7.36 -10.48 -3.66
C LEU A 732 -7.37 -11.81 -4.45
N PRO A 733 -8.48 -12.13 -5.17
CA PRO A 733 -8.53 -13.29 -6.04
C PRO A 733 -7.55 -13.17 -7.21
N THR A 734 -7.05 -14.31 -7.70
CA THR A 734 -6.18 -14.36 -8.89
C THR A 734 -6.95 -14.87 -10.10
N ALA A 735 -6.55 -14.44 -11.31
CA ALA A 735 -7.26 -14.81 -12.54
C ALA A 735 -7.34 -16.34 -12.77
N SER A 736 -6.32 -17.09 -12.31
CA SER A 736 -6.27 -18.55 -12.40
C SER A 736 -7.41 -19.26 -11.64
N THR A 737 -7.94 -18.64 -10.58
CA THR A 737 -9.07 -19.21 -9.81
C THR A 737 -10.35 -19.26 -10.63
N LEU A 738 -10.55 -18.32 -11.55
CA LEU A 738 -11.76 -18.24 -12.39
C LEU A 738 -11.81 -19.33 -13.46
N LEU A 739 -10.69 -19.54 -14.15
CA LEU A 739 -10.61 -20.45 -15.31
C LEU A 739 -10.77 -21.93 -14.94
N SER A 740 -10.65 -22.28 -13.66
CA SER A 740 -10.86 -23.65 -13.17
C SER A 740 -12.35 -24.02 -13.01
N GLY A 741 -13.27 -23.05 -13.09
CA GLY A 741 -14.73 -23.27 -12.99
C GLY A 741 -15.50 -23.12 -14.30
N ALA A 742 -14.91 -22.50 -15.33
CA ALA A 742 -15.57 -22.29 -16.61
C ALA A 742 -15.59 -23.58 -17.46
N PRO A 743 -16.69 -23.90 -18.17
CA PRO A 743 -16.69 -25.00 -19.12
C PRO A 743 -15.67 -24.72 -20.24
N THR A 744 -14.86 -25.73 -20.57
CA THR A 744 -13.75 -25.60 -21.55
C THR A 744 -14.26 -25.09 -22.89
N ALA A 745 -13.67 -24.00 -23.40
CA ALA A 745 -14.08 -23.29 -24.60
C ALA A 745 -13.75 -24.00 -25.93
N ALA A 746 -14.04 -25.31 -26.02
CA ALA A 746 -13.71 -26.18 -27.15
C ALA A 746 -14.52 -25.93 -28.44
N GLU A 747 -15.49 -25.00 -28.42
CA GLU A 747 -16.29 -24.60 -29.57
C GLU A 747 -16.03 -23.13 -30.01
N ALA A 748 -15.17 -22.39 -29.30
CA ALA A 748 -14.67 -21.10 -29.76
C ALA A 748 -13.51 -21.33 -30.75
N GLY A 749 -13.52 -20.65 -31.90
CA GLY A 749 -12.53 -20.86 -32.96
C GLY A 749 -11.08 -20.56 -32.56
N GLU A 750 -10.13 -21.07 -33.34
CA GLU A 750 -8.68 -21.11 -33.02
C GLU A 750 -8.07 -19.71 -32.73
N ASP A 751 -8.65 -18.64 -33.28
CA ASP A 751 -8.29 -17.23 -33.01
C ASP A 751 -8.54 -16.77 -31.55
N SER A 752 -9.31 -17.53 -30.75
CA SER A 752 -9.71 -17.15 -29.38
C SER A 752 -8.70 -17.50 -28.28
N SER A 753 -7.58 -18.15 -28.63
CA SER A 753 -6.55 -18.61 -27.69
C SER A 753 -5.88 -17.49 -26.86
N SER A 754 -6.02 -16.23 -27.28
CA SER A 754 -5.56 -15.04 -26.58
C SER A 754 -6.34 -14.69 -25.30
N ALA A 755 -7.54 -15.25 -25.08
CA ALA A 755 -8.40 -14.89 -23.95
C ALA A 755 -8.00 -15.54 -22.60
N ALA A 756 -7.22 -16.63 -22.63
CA ALA A 756 -6.81 -17.37 -21.43
C ALA A 756 -5.35 -17.08 -21.00
N GLY A 757 -4.52 -16.59 -21.92
CA GLY A 757 -3.22 -16.02 -21.58
C GLY A 757 -3.40 -14.57 -21.13
N GLY A 758 -2.89 -14.21 -19.95
CA GLY A 758 -2.88 -12.81 -19.52
C GLY A 758 -2.10 -11.93 -20.49
N PHE A 759 -2.50 -10.67 -20.65
CA PHE A 759 -1.82 -9.74 -21.55
C PHE A 759 -0.33 -9.63 -21.19
N PRO A 760 0.58 -9.60 -22.18
CA PRO A 760 2.01 -9.50 -21.92
C PRO A 760 2.33 -8.19 -21.19
N SER A 761 3.12 -8.30 -20.11
CA SER A 761 3.56 -7.15 -19.33
C SER A 761 4.28 -6.13 -20.21
N GLY A 762 4.06 -4.84 -19.94
CA GLY A 762 4.62 -3.76 -20.75
C GLY A 762 3.84 -3.42 -22.02
N VAL A 763 2.84 -4.22 -22.39
CA VAL A 763 1.87 -3.90 -23.46
C VAL A 763 0.55 -3.45 -22.82
N PRO A 764 0.03 -2.26 -23.17
CA PRO A 764 -1.28 -1.82 -22.70
C PRO A 764 -2.42 -2.43 -23.53
N ILE A 765 -3.49 -2.83 -22.85
CA ILE A 765 -4.76 -3.34 -23.37
C ILE A 765 -5.44 -2.34 -24.33
N SER A 766 -5.21 -1.04 -24.13
CA SER A 766 -5.70 0.01 -25.02
C SER A 766 -4.71 1.18 -25.15
N ALA A 767 -4.74 1.88 -26.29
CA ALA A 767 -3.91 3.06 -26.51
C ALA A 767 -4.38 4.32 -25.77
N THR A 768 -5.59 4.32 -25.20
CA THR A 768 -6.24 5.50 -24.59
C THR A 768 -6.81 5.19 -23.21
N LEU A 769 -6.99 6.22 -22.36
CA LEU A 769 -7.65 6.04 -21.05
C LEU A 769 -9.13 5.69 -21.23
N ALA A 770 -9.82 6.31 -22.19
CA ALA A 770 -11.21 6.00 -22.53
C ALA A 770 -11.39 4.52 -22.93
N GLY A 771 -10.45 3.95 -23.69
CA GLY A 771 -10.50 2.55 -24.11
C GLY A 771 -10.31 1.55 -22.97
N HIS A 772 -9.56 1.90 -21.93
CA HIS A 772 -9.44 1.11 -20.70
C HIS A 772 -10.73 1.07 -19.86
N LEU A 773 -11.65 2.00 -20.08
CA LEU A 773 -12.93 2.08 -19.37
C LEU A 773 -14.08 1.52 -20.21
N LEU A 774 -14.23 2.02 -21.45
CA LEU A 774 -15.39 1.82 -22.32
C LEU A 774 -15.08 0.95 -23.56
N GLY A 775 -13.85 0.46 -23.73
CA GLY A 775 -13.50 -0.45 -24.82
C GLY A 775 -14.14 -1.84 -24.67
N PRO A 776 -13.94 -2.75 -25.65
CA PRO A 776 -14.44 -4.14 -25.57
C PRO A 776 -13.88 -4.92 -24.37
N THR A 777 -12.68 -4.56 -23.93
CA THR A 777 -11.98 -5.08 -22.73
C THR A 777 -11.97 -4.06 -21.59
N GLY A 778 -12.78 -2.99 -21.68
CA GLY A 778 -12.81 -1.90 -20.72
C GLY A 778 -13.44 -2.31 -19.39
N VAL A 779 -12.87 -1.85 -18.28
CA VAL A 779 -13.30 -2.33 -16.94
C VAL A 779 -14.72 -1.89 -16.57
N ALA A 780 -15.15 -0.72 -17.07
CA ALA A 780 -16.52 -0.24 -16.87
C ALA A 780 -17.51 -0.92 -17.82
N SER A 781 -17.09 -1.23 -19.06
CA SER A 781 -17.85 -2.11 -19.96
C SER A 781 -18.10 -3.47 -19.31
N LEU A 782 -17.08 -4.11 -18.73
CA LEU A 782 -17.22 -5.37 -17.99
C LEU A 782 -18.18 -5.23 -16.78
N ALA A 783 -17.98 -4.21 -15.95
CA ALA A 783 -18.82 -3.97 -14.77
C ALA A 783 -20.30 -3.68 -15.13
N ARG A 784 -20.54 -2.94 -16.23
CA ARG A 784 -21.90 -2.61 -16.72
C ARG A 784 -22.52 -3.74 -17.55
N GLY A 785 -21.74 -4.51 -18.29
CA GLY A 785 -22.23 -5.63 -19.08
C GLY A 785 -22.70 -6.81 -18.23
N HIS A 786 -21.94 -7.15 -17.18
CA HIS A 786 -22.06 -8.47 -16.56
C HIS A 786 -22.68 -8.51 -15.14
N PHE A 787 -22.86 -7.36 -14.47
CA PHE A 787 -23.21 -7.36 -13.03
C PHE A 787 -24.23 -6.29 -12.64
N LEU A 788 -25.24 -6.70 -11.84
CA LEU A 788 -26.27 -5.79 -11.33
C LEU A 788 -25.76 -4.99 -10.11
N SER A 789 -26.24 -3.74 -9.99
CA SER A 789 -26.13 -2.91 -8.78
C SER A 789 -27.48 -2.80 -8.07
N GLU A 790 -27.49 -2.27 -6.85
CA GLU A 790 -28.67 -2.21 -5.98
C GLU A 790 -29.89 -1.51 -6.58
N THR A 791 -29.75 -0.57 -7.54
CA THR A 791 -30.88 -0.01 -8.32
C THR A 791 -30.88 -0.35 -9.81
N SER A 792 -30.10 -1.35 -10.23
CA SER A 792 -30.32 -2.03 -11.52
C SER A 792 -30.97 -3.40 -11.38
N LEU A 793 -31.20 -3.87 -10.13
CA LEU A 793 -32.05 -5.02 -9.86
C LEU A 793 -33.45 -4.82 -10.49
N PRO A 794 -34.04 -5.85 -11.11
CA PRO A 794 -35.41 -5.76 -11.63
C PRO A 794 -36.45 -5.45 -10.55
N ALA A 795 -37.54 -4.80 -10.94
CA ALA A 795 -38.63 -4.47 -10.02
C ALA A 795 -39.35 -5.75 -9.53
N PRO A 796 -39.83 -5.83 -8.27
CA PRO A 796 -40.51 -7.02 -7.76
C PRO A 796 -41.74 -7.39 -8.58
N ALA A 797 -41.82 -8.65 -9.02
CA ALA A 797 -42.80 -9.12 -9.99
C ALA A 797 -43.67 -10.27 -9.45
N TYR A 798 -44.92 -10.35 -9.91
CA TYR A 798 -45.72 -11.57 -9.77
C TYR A 798 -45.37 -12.50 -10.93
N LEU A 799 -44.74 -13.64 -10.64
CA LEU A 799 -44.48 -14.70 -11.59
C LEU A 799 -45.53 -15.82 -11.41
N ASP A 800 -45.79 -16.59 -12.46
CA ASP A 800 -46.66 -17.77 -12.38
C ASP A 800 -45.81 -19.01 -12.08
N ASP A 801 -46.14 -19.75 -11.01
CA ASP A 801 -45.44 -20.97 -10.59
C ASP A 801 -45.43 -22.07 -11.67
N ASN A 802 -46.27 -21.96 -12.71
CA ASN A 802 -46.31 -22.87 -13.86
C ASN A 802 -45.27 -22.53 -14.95
N LEU A 803 -44.58 -21.38 -14.88
CA LEU A 803 -43.47 -21.04 -15.79
C LEU A 803 -42.29 -21.98 -15.56
N SER A 804 -41.56 -22.34 -16.63
CA SER A 804 -40.24 -22.95 -16.46
C SER A 804 -39.25 -21.97 -15.81
N ALA A 805 -38.17 -22.50 -15.24
CA ALA A 805 -37.14 -21.71 -14.56
C ALA A 805 -36.55 -20.59 -15.44
N SER A 806 -36.46 -20.77 -16.76
CA SER A 806 -35.94 -19.76 -17.68
C SER A 806 -37.00 -18.74 -18.11
N GLU A 807 -38.24 -19.17 -18.37
CA GLU A 807 -39.36 -18.25 -18.63
C GLU A 807 -39.62 -17.34 -17.41
N ALA A 808 -39.48 -17.87 -16.20
CA ALA A 808 -39.58 -17.10 -14.96
C ALA A 808 -38.42 -16.10 -14.78
N ALA A 809 -37.19 -16.47 -15.17
CA ALA A 809 -36.05 -15.55 -15.18
C ALA A 809 -36.24 -14.41 -16.18
N GLN A 810 -36.66 -14.71 -17.41
CA GLN A 810 -36.97 -13.71 -18.44
C GLN A 810 -38.10 -12.78 -18.00
N ALA A 811 -39.18 -13.33 -17.42
CA ALA A 811 -40.30 -12.56 -16.89
C ALA A 811 -39.93 -11.68 -15.68
N LEU A 812 -38.90 -12.06 -14.91
CA LEU A 812 -38.36 -11.22 -13.83
C LEU A 812 -37.44 -10.12 -14.35
N LEU A 813 -36.58 -10.42 -15.33
CA LEU A 813 -35.62 -9.47 -15.91
C LEU A 813 -36.29 -8.36 -16.73
N GLY A 814 -37.28 -8.71 -17.55
CA GLY A 814 -37.90 -7.78 -18.51
C GLY A 814 -36.93 -7.30 -19.60
N ASP A 815 -37.30 -6.22 -20.30
CA ASP A 815 -36.56 -5.72 -21.48
C ASP A 815 -35.42 -4.72 -21.14
N ASP A 816 -35.31 -4.22 -19.89
CA ASP A 816 -34.45 -3.09 -19.50
C ASP A 816 -33.57 -3.41 -18.27
N HIS A 817 -32.89 -4.56 -18.32
CA HIS A 817 -31.90 -4.98 -17.31
C HIS A 817 -30.51 -4.36 -17.57
N GLY A 818 -30.19 -4.03 -18.82
CA GLY A 818 -28.91 -3.46 -19.23
C GLY A 818 -27.70 -4.37 -18.96
N LEU A 819 -27.90 -5.70 -19.00
CA LEU A 819 -26.83 -6.70 -19.02
C LEU A 819 -26.62 -7.17 -20.46
N ASP A 820 -25.43 -7.68 -20.76
CA ASP A 820 -25.12 -8.25 -22.07
C ASP A 820 -25.84 -9.59 -22.28
N PRO A 821 -26.21 -9.94 -23.54
CA PRO A 821 -27.00 -11.14 -23.84
C PRO A 821 -26.40 -12.44 -23.28
N VAL A 822 -25.08 -12.54 -23.21
CA VAL A 822 -24.34 -13.71 -22.68
C VAL A 822 -24.69 -14.06 -21.21
N GLU A 823 -25.18 -13.10 -20.42
CA GLU A 823 -25.60 -13.34 -19.04
C GLU A 823 -27.10 -13.67 -18.89
N VAL A 824 -27.91 -13.42 -19.93
CA VAL A 824 -29.39 -13.57 -19.85
C VAL A 824 -29.98 -14.62 -20.79
N ASP A 825 -29.31 -14.91 -21.92
CA ASP A 825 -29.75 -15.87 -22.94
C ASP A 825 -29.59 -17.32 -22.45
N GLY A 826 -30.57 -17.77 -21.65
CA GLY A 826 -30.56 -19.06 -20.97
C GLY A 826 -30.44 -18.96 -19.44
N ALA A 827 -30.53 -17.75 -18.88
CA ALA A 827 -30.62 -17.56 -17.42
C ALA A 827 -31.84 -18.28 -16.82
N ILE A 828 -31.75 -18.64 -15.54
CA ILE A 828 -32.77 -19.41 -14.80
C ILE A 828 -32.96 -18.91 -13.37
N LEU A 829 -34.19 -19.04 -12.84
CA LEU A 829 -34.44 -19.02 -11.40
C LEU A 829 -34.20 -20.41 -10.83
N SER A 830 -33.35 -20.54 -9.81
CA SER A 830 -32.97 -21.82 -9.21
C SER A 830 -32.96 -21.76 -7.67
N PRO A 831 -33.68 -22.66 -6.97
CA PRO A 831 -34.76 -23.51 -7.48
C PRO A 831 -35.99 -22.69 -7.92
N TRP A 832 -36.81 -23.23 -8.83
CA TRP A 832 -38.09 -22.63 -9.23
C TRP A 832 -39.18 -23.70 -9.46
N PRO A 833 -40.44 -23.48 -9.03
CA PRO A 833 -40.90 -22.39 -8.15
C PRO A 833 -40.41 -22.56 -6.71
N ALA A 834 -40.06 -21.44 -6.06
CA ALA A 834 -39.56 -21.43 -4.68
C ALA A 834 -39.81 -20.08 -3.98
N GLN A 835 -39.81 -20.10 -2.64
CA GLN A 835 -39.92 -18.86 -1.84
C GLN A 835 -38.63 -18.05 -1.77
N ARG A 836 -37.50 -18.65 -2.16
CA ARG A 836 -36.17 -18.05 -2.24
C ARG A 836 -35.27 -18.88 -3.15
N GLY A 837 -34.28 -18.24 -3.76
CA GLY A 837 -33.30 -18.87 -4.64
C GLY A 837 -32.38 -17.82 -5.25
N TYR A 838 -31.80 -18.15 -6.41
CA TYR A 838 -30.99 -17.21 -7.19
C TYR A 838 -31.48 -17.14 -8.63
N LEU A 839 -31.36 -15.95 -9.22
CA LEU A 839 -31.27 -15.75 -10.65
C LEU A 839 -29.83 -16.08 -11.08
N LEU A 840 -29.67 -17.19 -11.79
CA LEU A 840 -28.39 -17.66 -12.31
C LEU A 840 -28.27 -17.34 -13.80
N SER A 841 -27.09 -16.93 -14.25
CA SER A 841 -26.76 -16.79 -15.67
C SER A 841 -26.59 -18.17 -16.34
N PRO A 842 -26.45 -18.25 -17.68
CA PRO A 842 -26.19 -19.52 -18.39
C PRO A 842 -24.96 -20.29 -17.90
N THR A 843 -23.98 -19.61 -17.29
CA THR A 843 -22.78 -20.23 -16.70
C THR A 843 -22.97 -20.70 -15.25
N GLY A 844 -24.16 -20.51 -14.67
CA GLY A 844 -24.48 -20.87 -13.29
C GLY A 844 -24.08 -19.83 -12.24
N ARG A 845 -23.54 -18.68 -12.66
CA ARG A 845 -23.12 -17.58 -11.79
C ARG A 845 -24.33 -16.81 -11.23
N ALA A 846 -24.27 -16.39 -9.97
CA ALA A 846 -25.36 -15.63 -9.35
C ALA A 846 -25.40 -14.18 -9.85
N LEU A 847 -26.48 -13.80 -10.54
CA LEU A 847 -26.75 -12.42 -10.94
C LEU A 847 -27.49 -11.63 -9.84
N ALA A 848 -28.43 -12.30 -9.16
CA ALA A 848 -29.13 -11.81 -7.98
C ALA A 848 -29.65 -12.99 -7.14
N ALA A 849 -29.75 -12.82 -5.82
CA ALA A 849 -30.62 -13.63 -4.99
C ALA A 849 -32.09 -13.18 -5.16
N PHE A 850 -33.06 -14.00 -4.76
CA PHE A 850 -34.46 -13.58 -4.67
C PHE A 850 -35.17 -14.15 -3.44
N ASP A 851 -36.19 -13.44 -2.95
CA ASP A 851 -37.19 -13.94 -2.01
C ASP A 851 -38.62 -13.53 -2.43
N LEU A 852 -39.62 -13.99 -1.69
CA LEU A 852 -40.99 -13.49 -1.80
C LEU A 852 -41.23 -12.36 -0.79
N ASP A 853 -41.73 -11.23 -1.27
CA ASP A 853 -42.11 -10.11 -0.42
C ASP A 853 -43.47 -10.31 0.29
N LEU A 854 -43.88 -9.34 1.12
CA LEU A 854 -45.13 -9.39 1.89
C LEU A 854 -46.41 -9.41 1.03
N GLU A 855 -46.32 -9.13 -0.26
CA GLU A 855 -47.42 -9.22 -1.23
C GLU A 855 -47.36 -10.51 -2.07
N GLY A 856 -46.30 -11.31 -1.93
CA GLY A 856 -46.08 -12.54 -2.70
C GLY A 856 -45.40 -12.32 -4.05
N ARG A 857 -44.74 -11.17 -4.25
CA ARG A 857 -43.92 -10.93 -5.45
C ARG A 857 -42.52 -11.50 -5.27
N VAL A 858 -41.95 -12.03 -6.35
CA VAL A 858 -40.52 -12.35 -6.43
C VAL A 858 -39.74 -11.03 -6.44
N ARG A 859 -38.92 -10.84 -5.42
CA ARG A 859 -38.11 -9.64 -5.16
C ARG A 859 -36.63 -10.02 -5.26
N PRO A 860 -35.91 -9.53 -6.29
CA PRO A 860 -34.47 -9.75 -6.37
C PRO A 860 -33.71 -8.86 -5.38
N TYR A 861 -32.54 -9.32 -4.92
CA TYR A 861 -31.58 -8.58 -4.10
C TYR A 861 -30.15 -9.11 -4.32
N LEU A 862 -29.14 -8.38 -3.86
CA LEU A 862 -27.75 -8.84 -3.85
C LEU A 862 -27.37 -9.32 -2.43
N ASP A 863 -26.59 -10.38 -2.35
CA ASP A 863 -26.07 -10.95 -1.09
C ASP A 863 -24.58 -11.32 -1.21
N GLU A 864 -24.01 -11.90 -0.16
CA GLU A 864 -22.60 -12.32 -0.12
C GLU A 864 -22.23 -13.34 -1.21
N THR A 865 -23.18 -14.12 -1.74
CA THR A 865 -22.94 -15.01 -2.89
C THR A 865 -22.75 -14.17 -4.15
N CYS A 866 -23.69 -13.26 -4.44
CA CYS A 866 -23.58 -12.35 -5.58
C CYS A 866 -22.33 -11.45 -5.48
N TYR A 867 -22.01 -10.92 -4.29
CA TYR A 867 -20.85 -10.06 -4.10
C TYR A 867 -19.52 -10.83 -4.22
N ARG A 868 -19.48 -12.12 -3.86
CA ARG A 868 -18.31 -12.99 -4.11
C ARG A 868 -18.12 -13.27 -5.60
N ASP A 869 -19.19 -13.62 -6.31
CA ASP A 869 -19.16 -13.85 -7.77
C ASP A 869 -18.77 -12.58 -8.56
N GLN A 870 -19.27 -11.41 -8.13
CA GLN A 870 -18.87 -10.10 -8.66
C GLN A 870 -17.38 -9.83 -8.41
N SER A 871 -16.93 -9.92 -7.15
CA SER A 871 -15.56 -9.59 -6.77
C SER A 871 -14.52 -10.52 -7.38
N ALA A 872 -14.85 -11.81 -7.53
CA ALA A 872 -13.97 -12.80 -8.15
C ALA A 872 -13.58 -12.42 -9.58
N LEU A 873 -14.50 -11.83 -10.36
CA LEU A 873 -14.28 -11.40 -11.74
C LEU A 873 -13.76 -9.95 -11.84
N LEU A 874 -14.27 -9.05 -11.00
CA LEU A 874 -14.00 -7.62 -11.11
C LEU A 874 -12.67 -7.19 -10.49
N LEU A 875 -12.21 -7.84 -9.41
CA LEU A 875 -10.92 -7.49 -8.79
C LEU A 875 -9.72 -7.86 -9.68
N PRO A 876 -9.64 -9.05 -10.33
CA PRO A 876 -8.56 -9.34 -11.27
C PRO A 876 -8.56 -8.43 -12.50
N ALA A 877 -9.75 -8.09 -13.02
CA ALA A 877 -9.88 -7.14 -14.12
C ALA A 877 -9.42 -5.72 -13.74
N ALA A 878 -9.73 -5.28 -12.52
CA ALA A 878 -9.25 -4.00 -11.99
C ALA A 878 -7.72 -3.98 -11.82
N VAL A 879 -7.10 -5.07 -11.32
CA VAL A 879 -5.63 -5.21 -11.30
C VAL A 879 -5.05 -5.11 -12.72
N GLU A 880 -5.63 -5.84 -13.66
CA GLU A 880 -5.09 -5.96 -15.02
C GLU A 880 -5.20 -4.64 -15.80
N VAL A 881 -6.32 -3.92 -15.67
CA VAL A 881 -6.46 -2.57 -16.24
C VAL A 881 -5.58 -1.54 -15.50
N THR A 882 -5.35 -1.69 -14.20
CA THR A 882 -4.39 -0.85 -13.44
C THR A 882 -2.97 -1.04 -13.96
N ARG A 883 -2.51 -2.29 -14.12
CA ARG A 883 -1.20 -2.64 -14.73
C ARG A 883 -1.08 -2.02 -16.11
N SER A 884 -2.12 -2.22 -16.92
CA SER A 884 -2.18 -1.76 -18.29
C SER A 884 -2.09 -0.23 -18.43
N ILE A 885 -2.68 0.52 -17.50
CA ILE A 885 -2.53 1.99 -17.47
C ILE A 885 -1.12 2.40 -17.05
N LEU A 886 -0.50 1.73 -16.07
CA LEU A 886 0.91 1.99 -15.72
C LEU A 886 1.84 1.75 -16.92
N ASP A 887 1.65 0.64 -17.63
CA ASP A 887 2.41 0.30 -18.85
C ASP A 887 2.06 1.21 -20.05
N LEU A 888 0.87 1.83 -20.08
CA LEU A 888 0.49 2.87 -21.04
C LEU A 888 1.21 4.20 -20.74
N LEU A 889 1.28 4.60 -19.46
CA LEU A 889 1.84 5.87 -19.01
C LEU A 889 3.37 5.93 -19.16
N TRP A 890 4.05 4.85 -18.80
CA TRP A 890 5.49 4.68 -19.02
C TRP A 890 5.74 3.58 -20.06
N PRO A 891 5.54 3.85 -21.36
CA PRO A 891 5.89 2.91 -22.42
C PRO A 891 7.41 2.67 -22.46
N ALA A 892 7.87 1.66 -23.20
CA ALA A 892 9.30 1.43 -23.40
C ALA A 892 9.94 2.64 -24.10
N PHE A 893 11.21 2.93 -23.77
CA PHE A 893 12.00 3.87 -24.56
C PHE A 893 12.14 3.33 -26.00
N PRO A 894 11.90 4.13 -27.05
CA PRO A 894 12.08 3.66 -28.43
C PRO A 894 13.52 3.20 -28.68
N GLU A 895 13.73 2.30 -29.64
CA GLU A 895 15.07 1.82 -29.98
C GLU A 895 16.01 3.01 -30.25
N ALA A 896 17.08 3.09 -29.46
CA ALA A 896 17.99 4.21 -29.41
C ALA A 896 19.43 3.75 -29.61
N ARG A 897 20.11 4.35 -30.59
CA ARG A 897 21.54 4.17 -30.82
C ARG A 897 22.21 5.52 -30.60
N VAL A 898 22.97 5.67 -29.52
CA VAL A 898 23.78 6.87 -29.27
C VAL A 898 25.18 6.63 -29.84
N SER A 899 25.83 7.68 -30.33
CA SER A 899 27.21 7.63 -30.84
C SER A 899 27.96 8.94 -30.62
N ALA A 900 29.18 9.02 -31.15
CA ALA A 900 29.99 10.24 -31.24
C ALA A 900 29.28 11.43 -31.94
N ASP A 901 28.38 11.15 -32.90
CA ASP A 901 27.82 12.15 -33.81
C ASP A 901 26.35 12.53 -33.50
N GLY A 902 25.65 11.78 -32.63
CA GLY A 902 24.25 12.05 -32.31
C GLY A 902 23.50 10.90 -31.64
N VAL A 903 22.17 10.99 -31.66
CA VAL A 903 21.25 9.87 -31.35
C VAL A 903 20.50 9.46 -32.62
N ALA A 904 20.37 8.17 -32.87
CA ALA A 904 19.40 7.62 -33.81
C ALA A 904 18.23 6.99 -33.04
N LEU A 905 16.99 7.35 -33.38
CA LEU A 905 15.77 6.88 -32.72
C LEU A 905 14.75 6.32 -33.72
N THR A 906 14.12 5.20 -33.40
CA THR A 906 13.03 4.61 -34.21
C THR A 906 11.68 4.81 -33.51
N LEU A 907 10.94 5.86 -33.90
CA LEU A 907 9.65 6.19 -33.27
C LEU A 907 8.48 5.29 -33.73
N PRO A 908 7.56 4.91 -32.83
CA PRO A 908 6.26 4.35 -33.22
C PRO A 908 5.43 5.32 -34.09
N PRO A 909 4.72 4.84 -35.13
CA PRO A 909 3.94 5.71 -36.04
C PRO A 909 2.68 6.33 -35.41
N THR A 910 2.34 5.96 -34.18
CA THR A 910 1.24 6.56 -33.40
C THR A 910 1.66 7.82 -32.62
N TRP A 911 2.95 8.18 -32.64
CA TRP A 911 3.48 9.32 -31.89
C TRP A 911 3.67 10.54 -32.80
N ARG A 912 3.27 11.72 -32.31
CA ARG A 912 3.21 12.99 -33.06
C ARG A 912 3.88 14.12 -32.27
N GLY A 913 4.38 15.14 -32.96
CA GLY A 913 5.00 16.33 -32.33
C GLY A 913 6.22 16.01 -31.46
N ALA A 914 6.86 14.87 -31.71
CA ALA A 914 7.88 14.33 -30.83
C ALA A 914 9.12 15.23 -30.74
N THR A 915 9.66 15.42 -29.54
CA THR A 915 10.81 16.30 -29.25
C THR A 915 11.73 15.63 -28.23
N VAL A 916 13.02 15.55 -28.55
CA VAL A 916 14.09 15.05 -27.69
C VAL A 916 14.84 16.22 -27.07
N HIS A 917 14.81 16.30 -25.75
CA HIS A 917 15.70 17.18 -25.00
C HIS A 917 16.97 16.40 -24.63
N VAL A 918 18.14 16.89 -25.04
CA VAL A 918 19.44 16.35 -24.67
C VAL A 918 19.96 17.17 -23.51
N LEU A 919 20.00 16.58 -22.32
CA LEU A 919 20.42 17.21 -21.07
C LEU A 919 21.77 16.64 -20.62
N VAL A 920 22.59 17.45 -19.94
CA VAL A 920 23.68 16.94 -19.10
C VAL A 920 23.24 17.07 -17.65
N GLU A 921 23.36 15.98 -16.88
CA GLU A 921 23.11 15.92 -15.45
C GLU A 921 24.45 15.76 -14.70
N THR A 922 24.71 16.61 -13.71
CA THR A 922 25.86 16.45 -12.80
C THR A 922 25.57 15.41 -11.72
N GLY A 923 26.59 14.86 -11.07
CA GLY A 923 26.43 14.00 -9.88
C GLY A 923 25.76 14.67 -8.68
N GLY A 924 25.57 15.99 -8.70
CA GLY A 924 24.71 16.72 -7.76
C GLY A 924 23.22 16.80 -8.18
N GLY A 925 22.86 16.18 -9.31
CA GLY A 925 21.54 16.21 -9.89
C GLY A 925 21.15 17.52 -10.57
N GLU A 926 22.09 18.39 -10.92
CA GLU A 926 21.80 19.61 -11.71
C GLU A 926 21.76 19.28 -13.21
N ARG A 927 20.65 19.56 -13.87
CA ARG A 927 20.43 19.36 -15.31
C ARG A 927 20.57 20.65 -16.11
N ARG A 928 21.28 20.57 -17.24
CA ARG A 928 21.47 21.65 -18.22
C ARG A 928 21.12 21.14 -19.62
N GLU A 929 20.16 21.77 -20.29
CA GLU A 929 19.84 21.45 -21.69
C GLU A 929 20.99 21.85 -22.62
N LEU A 930 21.39 20.94 -23.51
CA LEU A 930 22.28 21.19 -24.64
C LEU A 930 21.51 21.52 -25.91
N ALA A 931 20.44 20.75 -26.16
CA ALA A 931 19.61 20.85 -27.35
C ALA A 931 18.19 20.36 -27.07
N SER A 932 17.21 20.98 -27.73
CA SER A 932 15.83 20.50 -27.85
C SER A 932 15.55 20.28 -29.33
N LEU A 933 15.46 19.02 -29.75
CA LEU A 933 15.45 18.60 -31.15
C LEU A 933 14.08 18.00 -31.52
N PRO A 934 13.29 18.66 -32.39
CA PRO A 934 12.04 18.10 -32.88
C PRO A 934 12.32 16.95 -33.87
N LEU A 935 11.60 15.85 -33.70
CA LEU A 935 11.54 14.73 -34.61
C LEU A 935 10.46 14.97 -35.67
N THR A 936 10.53 14.24 -36.78
CA THR A 936 9.52 14.25 -37.84
C THR A 936 8.44 13.22 -37.51
N ASP A 937 7.17 13.55 -37.68
CA ASP A 937 6.08 12.59 -37.52
C ASP A 937 6.20 11.47 -38.58
N THR A 938 6.26 10.21 -38.15
CA THR A 938 6.17 9.06 -39.05
C THR A 938 4.73 8.98 -39.59
N PRO A 939 4.48 8.96 -40.91
CA PRO A 939 3.12 8.90 -41.44
C PRO A 939 2.35 7.65 -41.00
N GLU A 940 1.04 7.80 -40.77
CA GLU A 940 0.17 6.67 -40.42
C GLU A 940 0.22 5.58 -41.50
N GLY A 941 0.57 4.36 -41.11
CA GLY A 941 0.76 3.22 -42.02
C GLY A 941 2.10 3.18 -42.76
N ALA A 942 3.06 4.06 -42.44
CA ALA A 942 4.45 3.91 -42.87
C ALA A 942 5.26 3.08 -41.85
N GLU A 943 6.29 2.37 -42.35
CA GLU A 943 7.25 1.68 -41.51
C GLU A 943 8.02 2.67 -40.60
N PRO A 944 8.35 2.29 -39.35
CA PRO A 944 9.18 3.09 -38.47
C PRO A 944 10.54 3.42 -39.10
N SER A 945 10.83 4.71 -39.28
CA SER A 945 12.09 5.18 -39.86
C SER A 945 13.07 5.64 -38.78
N GLU A 946 14.33 5.20 -38.89
CA GLU A 946 15.41 5.63 -38.00
C GLU A 946 15.69 7.14 -38.22
N GLN A 947 15.44 7.96 -37.20
CA GLN A 947 15.66 9.40 -37.23
C GLN A 947 16.97 9.76 -36.54
N ARG A 948 17.93 10.29 -37.30
CA ARG A 948 19.25 10.68 -36.80
C ARG A 948 19.25 12.16 -36.39
N LEU A 949 19.41 12.39 -35.09
CA LEU A 949 19.49 13.68 -34.44
C LEU A 949 20.96 14.03 -34.14
N PRO A 950 21.61 14.88 -34.97
CA PRO A 950 22.98 15.31 -34.70
C PRO A 950 23.01 16.30 -33.53
N PHE A 951 23.84 16.00 -32.53
CA PHE A 951 24.22 16.97 -31.50
C PHE A 951 25.74 16.88 -31.30
N ALA A 952 26.39 18.02 -31.04
CA ALA A 952 27.80 18.00 -30.68
C ALA A 952 27.92 17.39 -29.28
N GLN A 953 28.69 16.32 -29.13
CA GLN A 953 28.95 15.74 -27.81
C GLN A 953 29.51 16.81 -26.85
N PRO A 954 28.97 16.90 -25.62
CA PRO A 954 29.60 17.69 -24.58
C PRO A 954 30.95 17.09 -24.20
N GLU A 955 31.93 17.93 -23.89
CA GLU A 955 33.07 17.53 -23.07
C GLU A 955 32.54 17.35 -21.64
N LEU A 956 32.13 16.12 -21.31
CA LEU A 956 31.61 15.76 -19.99
C LEU A 956 32.72 15.86 -18.94
N VAL A 957 32.41 16.47 -17.81
CA VAL A 957 33.26 16.42 -16.62
C VAL A 957 33.07 15.07 -15.90
N GLU A 958 34.07 14.63 -15.13
CA GLU A 958 33.94 13.46 -14.24
C GLU A 958 32.70 13.59 -13.34
N GLY A 959 31.80 12.60 -13.41
CA GLY A 959 30.51 12.63 -12.72
C GLY A 959 29.41 13.42 -13.43
N GLU A 960 29.58 13.89 -14.67
CA GLU A 960 28.48 14.30 -15.55
C GLU A 960 28.02 13.14 -16.45
N ARG A 961 26.70 13.03 -16.66
CA ARG A 961 26.09 12.05 -17.58
C ARG A 961 25.07 12.69 -18.52
N VAL A 962 24.84 12.08 -19.68
CA VAL A 962 23.82 12.54 -20.64
C VAL A 962 22.48 11.93 -20.30
N VAL A 963 21.43 12.74 -20.25
CA VAL A 963 20.03 12.30 -20.09
C VAL A 963 19.23 12.74 -21.30
N LEU A 964 18.65 11.77 -22.00
CA LEU A 964 17.68 12.00 -23.06
C LEU A 964 16.30 12.09 -22.43
N VAL A 965 15.54 13.14 -22.75
CA VAL A 965 14.12 13.24 -22.37
C VAL A 965 13.29 13.37 -23.62
N LEU A 966 12.52 12.32 -23.93
CA LEU A 966 11.63 12.27 -25.08
C LEU A 966 10.21 12.66 -24.66
N THR A 967 9.65 13.67 -25.33
CA THR A 967 8.25 14.05 -25.18
C THR A 967 7.49 13.91 -26.49
N ALA A 968 6.27 13.39 -26.50
CA ALA A 968 5.44 13.26 -27.70
C ALA A 968 3.93 13.23 -27.38
N GLU A 969 3.10 13.55 -28.38
CA GLU A 969 1.66 13.35 -28.36
C GLU A 969 1.29 12.00 -28.99
N ARG A 970 0.12 11.45 -28.64
CA ARG A 970 -0.55 10.30 -29.27
C ARG A 970 -2.05 10.42 -29.01
N ASP A 971 -2.88 9.47 -29.44
CA ASP A 971 -4.34 9.50 -29.22
C ASP A 971 -4.79 9.16 -27.77
N GLY A 972 -3.84 9.04 -26.85
CA GLY A 972 -4.04 8.82 -25.42
C GLY A 972 -3.15 9.75 -24.59
N PRO A 973 -2.75 9.37 -23.36
CA PRO A 973 -1.82 10.14 -22.54
C PRO A 973 -0.57 10.56 -23.32
N PRO A 974 -0.08 11.81 -23.21
CA PRO A 974 1.19 12.19 -23.82
C PRO A 974 2.32 11.31 -23.29
N VAL A 975 3.35 11.13 -24.10
CA VAL A 975 4.56 10.37 -23.75
C VAL A 975 5.55 11.34 -23.11
N VAL A 976 6.07 10.98 -21.93
CA VAL A 976 7.25 11.60 -21.31
C VAL A 976 8.13 10.47 -20.82
N LEU A 977 9.33 10.35 -21.40
CA LEU A 977 10.29 9.30 -21.07
C LEU A 977 11.66 9.89 -20.82
N GLU A 978 12.37 9.35 -19.84
CA GLU A 978 13.80 9.59 -19.62
C GLU A 978 14.60 8.37 -20.08
N GLN A 979 15.84 8.59 -20.50
CA GLN A 979 16.86 7.56 -20.61
C GLN A 979 18.21 8.19 -20.29
N VAL A 980 18.86 7.73 -19.23
CA VAL A 980 20.28 8.03 -18.99
C VAL A 980 21.13 7.26 -20.01
N VAL A 981 22.18 7.91 -20.53
CA VAL A 981 23.15 7.33 -21.46
C VAL A 981 24.50 7.20 -20.75
N SER A 982 24.88 5.97 -20.43
CA SER A 982 26.15 5.65 -19.77
C SER A 982 27.36 6.02 -20.63
N GLY A 983 28.46 6.42 -20.00
CA GLY A 983 29.63 7.00 -20.67
C GLY A 983 30.23 6.12 -21.77
N ASP A 984 30.29 4.80 -21.57
CA ASP A 984 30.89 3.86 -22.53
C ASP A 984 30.21 3.88 -23.91
N ALA A 985 28.88 4.05 -23.94
CA ALA A 985 28.10 4.17 -25.17
C ALA A 985 28.44 5.45 -25.96
N LEU A 986 28.91 6.51 -25.28
CA LEU A 986 29.37 7.75 -25.93
C LEU A 986 30.79 7.64 -26.48
N THR A 987 31.62 6.74 -25.93
CA THR A 987 33.02 6.53 -26.38
C THR A 987 33.15 5.56 -27.55
N THR A 988 32.17 4.68 -27.74
CA THR A 988 32.19 3.70 -28.83
C THR A 988 31.94 4.43 -30.16
N PRO A 989 32.89 4.44 -31.11
CA PRO A 989 32.65 5.00 -32.43
C PRO A 989 31.54 4.19 -33.12
N ALA A 990 30.68 4.85 -33.88
CA ALA A 990 29.67 4.16 -34.68
C ALA A 990 30.37 3.12 -35.56
N PRO A 991 29.87 1.87 -35.65
CA PRO A 991 30.47 0.87 -36.52
C PRO A 991 30.48 1.42 -37.95
N ASP A 992 31.63 1.32 -38.63
CA ASP A 992 31.75 1.68 -40.04
C ASP A 992 30.60 1.03 -40.81
N PRO A 993 29.87 1.78 -41.67
CA PRO A 993 28.69 1.28 -42.33
C PRO A 993 29.05 0.01 -43.11
N GLU A 994 28.43 -1.11 -42.73
CA GLU A 994 28.76 -2.43 -43.24
C GLU A 994 28.75 -2.37 -44.78
N PRO A 995 29.89 -2.68 -45.45
CA PRO A 995 30.07 -2.31 -46.84
C PRO A 995 29.01 -2.98 -47.69
N GLU A 996 28.27 -2.17 -48.47
CA GLU A 996 27.09 -2.61 -49.24
C GLU A 996 27.32 -4.01 -49.82
N PRO A 997 26.46 -5.00 -49.48
CA PRO A 997 26.73 -6.40 -49.79
C PRO A 997 27.00 -6.54 -51.28
N ALA A 998 28.22 -7.00 -51.61
CA ALA A 998 28.77 -6.92 -52.95
C ALA A 998 27.75 -7.51 -53.96
N PRO A 999 27.45 -6.79 -55.06
CA PRO A 999 26.27 -7.05 -55.87
C PRO A 999 26.20 -8.51 -56.28
N GLU A 1000 25.09 -9.15 -55.91
CA GLU A 1000 24.91 -10.59 -55.98
C GLU A 1000 25.23 -11.07 -57.41
N PRO A 1001 26.14 -12.05 -57.58
CA PRO A 1001 26.64 -12.42 -58.90
C PRO A 1001 25.48 -12.93 -59.77
N GLU A 1002 25.40 -12.42 -61.02
CA GLU A 1002 24.29 -12.73 -61.93
C GLU A 1002 23.98 -14.24 -61.93
N PRO A 1003 22.70 -14.63 -61.70
CA PRO A 1003 22.35 -16.03 -61.54
C PRO A 1003 22.74 -16.81 -62.79
N ALA A 1004 23.50 -17.89 -62.59
CA ALA A 1004 24.02 -18.70 -63.68
C ALA A 1004 22.87 -19.19 -64.58
N PRO A 1005 23.02 -19.14 -65.92
CA PRO A 1005 21.92 -19.41 -66.84
C PRO A 1005 21.38 -20.83 -66.64
N GLU A 1006 20.04 -20.93 -66.56
CA GLU A 1006 19.34 -22.19 -66.29
C GLU A 1006 19.74 -23.28 -67.31
N PRO A 1007 19.98 -24.53 -66.86
CA PRO A 1007 20.29 -25.63 -67.77
C PRO A 1007 19.07 -25.94 -68.65
N THR A 1008 19.26 -25.88 -69.97
CA THR A 1008 18.21 -26.23 -70.95
C THR A 1008 17.63 -27.63 -70.69
N PRO A 1009 16.30 -27.83 -70.79
CA PRO A 1009 15.69 -29.14 -70.61
C PRO A 1009 16.22 -30.17 -71.60
N GLY A 1010 16.66 -31.33 -71.09
CA GLY A 1010 16.90 -32.53 -71.90
C GLY A 1010 15.62 -33.35 -71.99
N GLU A 1011 15.24 -33.74 -73.21
CA GLU A 1011 14.13 -34.66 -73.49
C GLU A 1011 14.55 -36.14 -73.28
N ASP A 1012 13.62 -37.07 -73.59
CA ASP A 1012 13.69 -38.54 -73.46
C ASP A 1012 13.56 -39.11 -72.03
N GLY A 1013 12.63 -40.04 -71.73
CA GLY A 1013 11.56 -40.61 -72.56
C GLY A 1013 10.73 -41.70 -71.85
N ASP A 1014 9.49 -41.90 -72.33
CA ASP A 1014 8.40 -42.80 -71.86
C ASP A 1014 8.75 -44.17 -71.19
N ALA A 1015 7.91 -44.58 -70.21
CA ALA A 1015 7.01 -45.74 -70.37
C ALA A 1015 6.04 -46.04 -69.18
N SER A 1016 4.76 -45.67 -69.34
CA SER A 1016 3.55 -46.52 -69.19
C SER A 1016 3.22 -47.39 -67.94
N ALA A 1017 1.92 -47.30 -67.57
CA ALA A 1017 0.98 -48.33 -67.05
C ALA A 1017 0.71 -48.51 -65.53
N ASP A 1018 -0.55 -48.24 -65.20
CA ASP A 1018 -1.47 -48.86 -64.23
C ASP A 1018 -1.00 -50.00 -63.31
N ALA A 1019 -1.23 -49.83 -62.00
CA ALA A 1019 -1.94 -50.79 -61.14
C ALA A 1019 -2.39 -50.11 -59.83
N ALA A 1020 -3.30 -50.74 -59.09
CA ALA A 1020 -3.80 -50.27 -57.80
C ALA A 1020 -3.72 -51.36 -56.71
N ALA A 1021 -4.01 -50.95 -55.46
CA ALA A 1021 -4.28 -51.74 -54.26
C ALA A 1021 -3.12 -52.05 -53.27
N GLU A 1022 -3.55 -52.39 -52.05
CA GLU A 1022 -2.83 -52.99 -50.92
C GLU A 1022 -1.81 -52.11 -50.14
N GLN A 1023 -2.27 -51.58 -49.00
CA GLN A 1023 -1.43 -51.32 -47.83
C GLN A 1023 -1.60 -52.48 -46.82
N PRO A 1024 -0.52 -53.11 -46.33
CA PRO A 1024 -0.58 -54.14 -45.30
C PRO A 1024 -0.44 -53.57 -43.87
N GLU A 1025 -0.72 -54.42 -42.87
CA GLU A 1025 -0.70 -54.15 -41.44
C GLU A 1025 0.71 -54.32 -40.79
N ASP A 1026 0.74 -54.14 -39.47
CA ASP A 1026 1.77 -54.56 -38.50
C ASP A 1026 3.19 -53.95 -38.51
N ALA A 1027 3.47 -53.19 -37.45
CA ALA A 1027 4.77 -53.13 -36.78
C ALA A 1027 4.55 -53.03 -35.25
N ALA A 1028 4.66 -54.16 -34.54
CA ALA A 1028 4.47 -54.21 -33.09
C ALA A 1028 5.66 -53.63 -32.30
N VAL A 1029 5.38 -53.04 -31.14
CA VAL A 1029 6.36 -52.58 -30.14
C VAL A 1029 6.24 -53.49 -28.91
N PRO A 1030 7.35 -53.98 -28.31
CA PRO A 1030 7.31 -55.03 -27.30
C PRO A 1030 7.08 -54.51 -25.87
N ASP A 1031 6.53 -55.38 -25.02
CA ASP A 1031 6.58 -55.28 -23.56
C ASP A 1031 8.03 -55.44 -23.03
N ASP A 1032 8.43 -54.63 -22.04
CA ASP A 1032 9.04 -55.12 -20.79
C ASP A 1032 9.36 -53.94 -19.83
N ALA A 1033 8.64 -53.85 -18.71
CA ALA A 1033 9.05 -53.08 -17.52
C ALA A 1033 8.31 -53.62 -16.27
N ALA A 1034 9.04 -54.15 -15.30
CA ALA A 1034 8.45 -54.81 -14.13
C ALA A 1034 8.10 -53.83 -13.00
N ALA A 1035 6.99 -54.09 -12.31
CA ALA A 1035 6.61 -53.40 -11.08
C ALA A 1035 7.16 -54.11 -9.82
N PRO A 1036 7.39 -53.38 -8.72
CA PRO A 1036 7.38 -53.92 -7.37
C PRO A 1036 6.03 -53.64 -6.69
N ASP A 1037 5.41 -54.66 -6.09
CA ASP A 1037 4.37 -54.47 -5.07
C ASP A 1037 5.01 -53.93 -3.77
N ASP A 1038 4.36 -52.99 -3.07
CA ASP A 1038 3.93 -53.25 -1.68
C ASP A 1038 2.84 -52.27 -1.19
N ALA A 1039 2.17 -52.65 -0.10
CA ALA A 1039 0.85 -52.15 0.29
C ALA A 1039 0.78 -50.80 1.05
N ALA A 1040 -0.34 -50.08 0.85
CA ALA A 1040 -1.18 -49.58 1.96
C ALA A 1040 -2.58 -49.17 1.46
N ALA A 1041 -3.65 -49.48 2.21
CA ALA A 1041 -5.01 -49.01 1.98
C ALA A 1041 -5.68 -48.62 3.32
N PRO A 1042 -6.55 -47.59 3.37
CA PRO A 1042 -7.32 -47.23 4.56
C PRO A 1042 -8.67 -47.96 4.62
N ASP A 1043 -9.12 -48.31 5.84
CA ASP A 1043 -10.37 -49.03 6.10
C ASP A 1043 -11.65 -48.18 6.02
N ASP A 1044 -12.80 -48.85 5.88
CA ASP A 1044 -14.14 -48.29 5.71
C ASP A 1044 -14.66 -47.42 6.88
N ALA A 1045 -15.45 -46.38 6.53
CA ALA A 1045 -16.30 -45.65 7.47
C ALA A 1045 -17.77 -46.09 7.32
N ALA A 1046 -18.38 -46.56 8.43
CA ALA A 1046 -19.70 -47.19 8.39
C ALA A 1046 -20.88 -46.20 8.58
N SER A 1047 -21.99 -46.45 7.89
CA SER A 1047 -23.27 -45.76 8.07
C SER A 1047 -24.01 -46.19 9.35
N PRO A 1048 -24.80 -45.28 9.96
CA PRO A 1048 -25.84 -45.64 10.92
C PRO A 1048 -27.25 -45.25 10.43
N ASP A 1049 -28.16 -46.23 10.37
CA ASP A 1049 -29.62 -46.02 10.30
C ASP A 1049 -30.31 -46.78 11.46
N ASP A 1050 -31.37 -46.17 12.00
CA ASP A 1050 -32.47 -46.71 12.82
C ASP A 1050 -32.25 -47.88 13.82
N ALA A 1051 -32.41 -47.57 15.12
CA ALA A 1051 -33.20 -48.40 16.04
C ALA A 1051 -33.75 -47.57 17.23
N ASP A 1052 -35.05 -47.70 17.50
CA ASP A 1052 -35.80 -47.09 18.61
C ASP A 1052 -35.88 -48.04 19.83
N THR A 1053 -35.83 -47.52 21.07
CA THR A 1053 -36.79 -47.89 22.15
C THR A 1053 -36.58 -47.14 23.47
N SER A 1054 -37.71 -46.86 24.13
CA SER A 1054 -37.92 -46.09 25.35
C SER A 1054 -37.52 -46.76 26.68
N THR A 1055 -37.41 -45.95 27.75
CA THR A 1055 -37.87 -46.33 29.10
C THR A 1055 -38.33 -45.10 29.90
N GLU A 1056 -39.32 -45.26 30.77
CA GLU A 1056 -40.05 -44.18 31.47
C GLU A 1056 -39.61 -43.94 32.92
N ALA A 1057 -39.90 -42.75 33.46
CA ALA A 1057 -40.11 -42.51 34.90
C ALA A 1057 -41.05 -41.29 35.12
N GLU A 1058 -42.02 -41.41 36.03
CA GLU A 1058 -43.13 -40.45 36.23
C GLU A 1058 -42.84 -39.37 37.31
N ALA A 1059 -43.58 -38.24 37.28
CA ALA A 1059 -44.28 -37.67 38.46
C ALA A 1059 -45.14 -36.39 38.17
N ALA A 1060 -46.38 -36.63 37.72
CA ALA A 1060 -47.68 -35.90 37.88
C ALA A 1060 -47.85 -34.37 38.27
N PRO A 1061 -49.02 -33.74 37.96
CA PRO A 1061 -49.28 -32.29 38.10
C PRO A 1061 -50.51 -31.87 38.96
N GLU A 1062 -50.69 -30.55 39.17
CA GLU A 1062 -51.93 -29.83 39.56
C GLU A 1062 -51.90 -28.38 38.98
N SER A 1063 -52.98 -27.61 38.78
CA SER A 1063 -54.34 -27.87 38.24
C SER A 1063 -55.08 -26.52 38.09
N ASP A 1064 -55.68 -26.21 36.93
CA ASP A 1064 -56.55 -25.02 36.76
C ASP A 1064 -57.98 -25.24 37.29
N SER A 1065 -58.71 -24.15 37.61
CA SER A 1065 -60.12 -24.21 38.01
C SER A 1065 -60.91 -22.92 37.70
N ASP A 1066 -62.22 -23.07 37.47
CA ASP A 1066 -63.10 -22.13 36.75
C ASP A 1066 -63.63 -20.86 37.47
N THR A 1067 -64.12 -19.96 36.61
CA THR A 1067 -65.09 -18.83 36.76
C THR A 1067 -66.25 -19.04 37.75
N PRO A 1068 -66.85 -17.94 38.29
CA PRO A 1068 -67.90 -17.14 37.59
C PRO A 1068 -67.66 -15.61 37.65
N ASP A 1069 -68.41 -14.72 36.99
CA ASP A 1069 -69.72 -14.78 36.28
C ASP A 1069 -69.61 -14.68 34.74
#